data_AF-A0A103XMH1-F1
#
_entry.id   AF-A0A103XMH1-F1
#
_cell.length_a   1.000
_cell.length_b   1.000
_cell.length_c   1.000
_cell.angle_alpha   90.00
_cell.angle_beta   90.00
_cell.angle_gamma   90.00
#
_symmetry.space_group_name_H-M   'P 1'
#
loop_
_entity.id
_entity.type
_entity.pdbx_description
1 polymer ?
#
loop_
_entity_poly.entity_id
_entity_poly.type
_entity_poly.pdbx_seq_one_letter_code
_entity_poly.pdbx_strand_id
1 'polypeptide(L)'
;MQDSKSKIPSQVWQQYGSCPNGTIPIRRPSKNQSTNRKVIIHPNHSLTCIYLQFSTVLTTGLSYSGAKANIKVWNPFVESNTDYSSSQVMLRNGPLKTFETAEAGWTVNPIVYNDAKTRLFAYWTVDGMQNTGCFDLTCPGFVQTSQDILLGGDITSLYGSEITIQIHKDPYTNNWWLIYNDKDVGYWPGDIFPILKHQATLVLWGGEVYSPKVGTNPHTATAMGSGVFSDVVFGSSGTIRGMLIEANSHDLMEPERLYVSSDEWDCYDAYLLNERKSELKFFYGGPGSHGDIIDCIDIYKQPAFNHPALKNHTIQMKSSHLQSRSDGSSTLQDSNSPKVRLQVWQQYGSCPNGTIPIRRPSNMNHPSNTKIIINPKHSYSVVLTEGFSYSGAKANIKVWNPYVESIYDWSSSQVMLRNGPMLTFDTAQAGWAVNPSLYRDNKTRLFAYWTVIKSLNTDYIELFVFISYVDGMQNTGCFDLTCPGFVQTSHEIVLGGDISSHYGSEITIQISKDPWTLNWWLKYNAKEVGYWPGEIFVILRHQANLVQWGGEVYSPKVGTHPHTSTGMGSGRFSDFIFRTSGTMTGMLIEENSHELKQPETLFVSSDEWDCYDAYLLKSGVPEPVFFYGGPGSRRNRRCP
;
A
#
# COMPACT_ATOMS: atom_id res chain seq x y z
N MET A 1 -35.47 13.72 25.40
CA MET A 1 -34.29 14.41 24.85
C MET A 1 -33.07 13.91 25.61
N GLN A 2 -32.32 12.98 25.01
CA GLN A 2 -31.07 12.46 25.56
C GLN A 2 -29.95 13.02 24.68
N ASP A 3 -29.04 13.77 25.30
CA ASP A 3 -27.88 14.38 24.65
C ASP A 3 -27.04 13.33 23.92
N SER A 4 -26.94 13.49 22.60
CA SER A 4 -25.94 12.83 21.78
C SER A 4 -24.56 13.46 22.06
N LYS A 5 -23.91 13.06 23.15
CA LYS A 5 -22.47 13.30 23.32
C LYS A 5 -21.74 12.57 22.20
N SER A 6 -21.10 13.31 21.30
CA SER A 6 -20.21 12.77 20.28
C SER A 6 -19.15 11.91 20.97
N LYS A 7 -19.11 10.61 20.66
CA LYS A 7 -18.01 9.74 21.08
C LYS A 7 -16.79 10.14 20.25
N ILE A 8 -15.92 10.96 20.85
CA ILE A 8 -14.57 11.25 20.34
C ILE A 8 -13.86 9.91 20.10
N PRO A 9 -13.08 9.75 19.02
CA PRO A 9 -12.33 8.53 18.81
C PRO A 9 -11.32 8.33 19.95
N SER A 10 -11.51 7.27 20.73
CA SER A 10 -10.63 6.94 21.85
C SER A 10 -9.27 6.47 21.36
N GLN A 11 -8.19 7.05 21.92
CA GLN A 11 -6.85 6.50 21.70
C GLN A 11 -6.79 5.10 22.33
N VAL A 12 -6.04 4.18 21.72
CA VAL A 12 -6.02 2.76 22.10
C VAL A 12 -5.71 2.54 23.58
N TRP A 13 -4.85 3.38 24.17
CA TRP A 13 -4.46 3.27 25.58
C TRP A 13 -5.64 3.45 26.55
N GLN A 14 -6.67 4.21 26.17
CA GLN A 14 -7.85 4.45 27.01
C GLN A 14 -8.70 3.18 27.23
N GLN A 15 -8.49 2.13 26.42
CA GLN A 15 -9.09 0.82 26.64
C GLN A 15 -8.50 0.11 27.87
N TYR A 16 -7.31 0.52 28.31
CA TYR A 16 -6.58 -0.09 29.42
C TYR A 16 -6.68 0.71 30.72
N GLY A 17 -7.31 1.89 30.70
CA GLY A 17 -7.53 2.70 31.90
C GLY A 17 -7.65 4.20 31.62
N SER A 18 -7.66 4.98 32.70
CA SER A 18 -7.65 6.45 32.69
C SER A 18 -6.65 6.97 33.72
N CYS A 19 -6.20 8.21 33.56
CA CYS A 19 -5.30 8.87 34.51
C CYS A 19 -6.09 9.44 35.69
N PRO A 20 -5.67 9.21 36.96
CA PRO A 20 -6.25 9.88 38.12
C PRO A 20 -6.14 11.40 38.05
N ASN A 21 -7.02 12.10 38.78
CA ASN A 21 -6.97 13.55 38.93
C ASN A 21 -5.57 14.02 39.39
N GLY A 22 -5.02 15.01 38.69
CA GLY A 22 -3.69 15.56 38.98
C GLY A 22 -2.52 14.77 38.36
N THR A 23 -2.81 13.76 37.54
CA THR A 23 -1.79 13.01 36.78
C THR A 23 -1.97 13.22 35.28
N ILE A 24 -0.99 12.83 34.47
CA ILE A 24 -1.07 12.88 32.99
C ILE A 24 -0.58 11.55 32.40
N PRO A 25 -1.10 11.11 31.24
CA PRO A 25 -0.60 9.94 30.55
C PRO A 25 0.73 10.28 29.88
N ILE A 26 1.77 9.49 30.17
CA ILE A 26 3.10 9.63 29.58
C ILE A 26 3.52 8.30 28.96
N ARG A 27 4.00 8.33 27.73
CA ARG A 27 4.55 7.15 27.07
C ARG A 27 5.90 6.81 27.69
N ARG A 28 6.04 5.58 28.20
CA ARG A 28 7.33 5.11 28.72
C ARG A 28 8.29 4.76 27.57
N PRO A 29 9.56 5.21 27.64
CA PRO A 29 10.60 4.75 26.72
C PRO A 29 10.87 3.25 26.89
N SER A 30 11.29 2.57 25.83
CA SER A 30 11.65 1.15 25.88
C SER A 30 12.92 0.93 26.72
N LYS A 31 13.05 -0.21 27.41
CA LYS A 31 14.17 -0.53 28.34
C LYS A 31 15.59 -0.41 27.75
N ASN A 32 15.73 -0.32 26.42
CA ASN A 32 17.01 -0.13 25.73
C ASN A 32 17.31 1.34 25.33
N GLN A 33 16.51 2.31 25.76
CA GLN A 33 16.79 3.73 25.51
C GLN A 33 17.70 4.30 26.62
N SER A 34 18.94 4.63 26.23
CA SER A 34 19.77 5.58 26.99
C SER A 34 19.01 6.91 27.09
N THR A 35 18.73 7.33 28.32
CA THR A 35 18.01 8.56 28.69
C THR A 35 18.76 9.86 28.34
N ASN A 36 19.82 9.79 27.53
CA ASN A 36 20.65 10.94 27.14
C ASN A 36 20.76 11.19 25.64
N ARG A 37 19.99 10.50 24.79
CA ARG A 37 19.85 10.97 23.41
C ARG A 37 18.79 12.06 23.38
N LYS A 38 19.23 13.32 23.42
CA LYS A 38 18.53 14.38 22.68
C LYS A 38 18.31 13.78 21.29
N VAL A 39 17.09 13.36 20.95
CA VAL A 39 16.75 12.98 19.57
C VAL A 39 16.62 14.30 18.81
N ILE A 40 17.73 15.03 18.71
CA ILE A 40 17.95 16.00 17.65
C ILE A 40 18.09 15.09 16.44
N ILE A 41 17.08 15.08 15.56
CA ILE A 41 17.08 14.26 14.34
C ILE A 41 18.24 14.65 13.41
N HIS A 42 18.97 15.72 13.73
CA HIS A 42 19.91 16.36 12.82
C HIS A 42 21.34 16.33 13.38
N PRO A 43 22.20 15.41 12.90
CA PRO A 43 23.62 15.48 13.20
C PRO A 43 24.22 16.72 12.52
N ASN A 44 24.43 17.79 13.29
CA ASN A 44 25.52 18.76 13.20
C ASN A 44 26.02 19.17 11.80
N HIS A 45 25.13 19.44 10.84
CA HIS A 45 25.48 19.99 9.54
C HIS A 45 24.54 21.16 9.20
N SER A 46 25.11 22.25 8.69
CA SER A 46 24.46 23.55 8.42
C SER A 46 23.43 23.54 7.28
N LEU A 47 22.77 22.42 7.02
CA LEU A 47 22.02 22.09 5.81
C LEU A 47 20.74 21.28 6.11
N THR A 48 20.13 21.44 7.28
CA THR A 48 18.91 20.71 7.71
C THR A 48 17.73 20.85 6.75
N CYS A 49 17.63 21.95 5.99
CA CYS A 49 16.61 22.17 4.97
C CYS A 49 16.77 21.27 3.73
N ILE A 50 17.89 20.54 3.56
CA ILE A 50 18.15 19.70 2.37
C ILE A 50 17.49 18.32 2.48
N TYR A 51 17.21 17.85 3.70
CA TYR A 51 16.70 16.49 3.93
C TYR A 51 15.19 16.43 4.21
N LEU A 52 14.53 17.58 4.16
CA LEU A 52 13.10 17.74 4.38
C LEU A 52 12.40 18.03 3.05
N GLN A 53 11.23 17.43 2.87
CA GLN A 53 10.35 17.67 1.73
C GLN A 53 8.97 18.05 2.24
N PHE A 54 8.47 19.20 1.77
CA PHE A 54 7.15 19.69 2.11
C PHE A 54 6.20 19.57 0.92
N SER A 55 4.94 19.20 1.19
CA SER A 55 3.80 19.45 0.31
C SER A 55 2.69 20.07 1.14
N THR A 56 2.58 21.38 1.01
CA THR A 56 1.86 22.23 1.97
C THR A 56 1.05 23.29 1.27
N VAL A 57 0.07 23.81 1.99
CA VAL A 57 -0.55 25.08 1.71
C VAL A 57 -0.25 26.03 2.87
N LEU A 58 0.08 27.27 2.54
CA LEU A 58 0.52 28.27 3.51
C LEU A 58 -0.15 29.61 3.32
N THR A 59 -0.19 30.38 4.39
CA THR A 59 -0.57 31.79 4.38
C THR A 59 0.44 32.62 5.15
N THR A 60 0.68 33.84 4.69
CA THR A 60 1.60 34.79 5.29
C THR A 60 0.86 36.04 5.72
N GLY A 61 1.22 36.54 6.90
CA GLY A 61 0.56 37.68 7.51
C GLY A 61 1.45 38.35 8.55
N LEU A 62 0.97 39.49 9.05
CA LEU A 62 1.72 40.29 10.02
C LEU A 62 1.57 39.75 11.45
N SER A 63 0.43 39.13 11.77
CA SER A 63 0.09 38.69 13.13
C SER A 63 -0.93 37.56 13.11
N TYR A 64 -0.47 36.32 13.31
CA TYR A 64 -1.33 35.18 13.61
C TYR A 64 -1.17 34.78 15.08
N SER A 65 -2.28 34.68 15.78
CA SER A 65 -2.37 34.16 17.15
C SER A 65 -2.76 32.69 17.18
N GLY A 66 -3.14 32.08 16.05
CA GLY A 66 -3.52 30.69 16.03
C GLY A 66 -3.84 30.13 14.65
N ALA A 67 -4.00 28.83 14.59
CA ALA A 67 -4.35 28.07 13.41
C ALA A 67 -5.14 26.82 13.77
N LYS A 68 -6.07 26.41 12.90
CA LYS A 68 -6.90 25.21 13.05
C LYS A 68 -7.00 24.47 11.73
N ALA A 69 -7.06 23.14 11.77
CA ALA A 69 -7.47 22.33 10.63
C ALA A 69 -7.95 20.93 11.04
N ASN A 70 -8.73 20.31 10.14
CA ASN A 70 -9.09 18.91 10.17
C ASN A 70 -8.15 18.13 9.26
N ILE A 71 -7.40 17.18 9.82
CA ILE A 71 -6.38 16.39 9.13
C ILE A 71 -6.86 14.95 9.02
N LYS A 72 -6.90 14.41 7.80
CA LYS A 72 -7.17 12.99 7.58
C LYS A 72 -5.97 12.13 8.03
N VAL A 73 -6.24 11.07 8.77
CA VAL A 73 -5.22 10.20 9.37
C VAL A 73 -4.85 9.08 8.41
N TRP A 74 -3.55 8.93 8.16
CA TRP A 74 -2.98 7.86 7.34
C TRP A 74 -1.81 7.18 8.06
N ASN A 75 -1.40 6.01 7.57
CA ASN A 75 -0.21 5.31 8.03
C ASN A 75 0.74 5.08 6.84
N PRO A 76 1.43 6.13 6.38
CA PRO A 76 2.32 6.03 5.23
C PRO A 76 3.47 5.06 5.48
N PHE A 77 3.93 4.42 4.40
CA PHE A 77 5.14 3.62 4.43
C PHE A 77 6.37 4.51 4.65
N VAL A 78 7.28 4.06 5.52
CA VAL A 78 8.55 4.73 5.81
C VAL A 78 9.68 3.74 5.49
N GLU A 79 10.59 4.11 4.58
CA GLU A 79 11.58 3.19 4.01
C GLU A 79 12.63 2.74 5.04
N SER A 80 13.06 3.66 5.90
CA SER A 80 14.15 3.46 6.86
C SER A 80 13.72 3.86 8.27
N ASN A 81 14.34 3.26 9.28
CA ASN A 81 14.13 3.66 10.68
C ASN A 81 14.62 5.09 10.98
N THR A 82 15.37 5.70 10.07
CA THR A 82 15.85 7.10 10.15
C THR A 82 14.92 8.10 9.48
N ASP A 83 13.96 7.61 8.69
CA ASP A 83 13.04 8.46 7.93
C ASP A 83 11.80 8.75 8.79
N TYR A 84 11.04 9.79 8.44
CA TYR A 84 9.69 9.97 8.96
C TYR A 84 8.77 10.62 7.94
N SER A 85 7.47 10.47 8.17
CA SER A 85 6.41 11.22 7.48
C SER A 85 5.42 11.78 8.49
N SER A 86 4.92 12.99 8.26
CA SER A 86 3.90 13.63 9.09
C SER A 86 2.85 14.35 8.27
N SER A 87 1.74 14.69 8.96
CA SER A 87 0.81 15.72 8.53
C SER A 87 0.43 16.61 9.71
N GLN A 88 0.46 17.92 9.51
CA GLN A 88 0.48 18.86 10.63
C GLN A 88 -0.11 20.24 10.32
N VAL A 89 -0.45 20.93 11.41
CA VAL A 89 -0.59 22.38 11.49
C VAL A 89 0.72 22.94 12.08
N MET A 90 1.28 23.96 11.46
CA MET A 90 2.53 24.59 11.86
C MET A 90 2.35 26.12 11.93
N LEU A 91 2.73 26.71 13.06
CA LEU A 91 2.87 28.16 13.22
C LEU A 91 4.34 28.51 13.34
N ARG A 92 4.80 29.48 12.54
CA ARG A 92 6.21 29.84 12.44
C ARG A 92 6.45 31.35 12.49
N ASN A 93 7.56 31.73 13.10
CA ASN A 93 8.14 33.07 13.02
C ASN A 93 9.67 33.00 12.92
N GLY A 94 10.29 34.01 12.31
CA GLY A 94 11.73 34.15 12.21
C GLY A 94 12.34 33.70 10.88
N PRO A 95 13.64 33.99 10.66
CA PRO A 95 14.33 33.74 9.40
C PRO A 95 14.48 32.25 9.05
N LEU A 96 14.73 31.94 7.78
CA LEU A 96 14.77 30.56 7.27
C LEU A 96 15.66 29.58 8.05
N LYS A 97 16.78 30.05 8.61
CA LYS A 97 17.74 29.20 9.35
C LYS A 97 17.57 29.24 10.86
N THR A 98 16.88 30.22 11.41
CA THR A 98 16.79 30.46 12.86
C THR A 98 15.35 30.74 13.25
N PHE A 99 14.42 30.01 12.62
CA PHE A 99 13.01 30.18 12.87
C PHE A 99 12.60 29.42 14.13
N GLU A 100 11.48 29.86 14.68
CA GLU A 100 10.79 29.24 15.78
C GLU A 100 9.47 28.66 15.26
N THR A 101 9.09 27.51 15.78
CA THR A 101 7.89 26.80 15.33
C THR A 101 7.20 26.07 16.48
N ALA A 102 5.87 26.00 16.39
CA ALA A 102 5.03 25.13 17.18
C ALA A 102 4.12 24.33 16.24
N GLU A 103 4.13 23.01 16.40
CA GLU A 103 3.59 22.07 15.42
C GLU A 103 2.83 20.95 16.10
N ALA A 104 1.74 20.51 15.48
CA ALA A 104 1.02 19.34 15.94
C ALA A 104 0.26 18.66 14.80
N GLY A 105 0.06 17.36 14.96
CA GLY A 105 -0.62 16.54 13.96
C GLY A 105 -0.37 15.07 14.18
N TRP A 106 -0.30 14.30 13.10
CA TRP A 106 0.08 12.89 13.16
C TRP A 106 1.42 12.65 12.47
N THR A 107 2.18 11.66 12.93
CA THR A 107 3.45 11.25 12.34
C THR A 107 3.64 9.73 12.39
N VAL A 108 4.40 9.20 11.44
CA VAL A 108 5.03 7.87 11.48
C VAL A 108 6.54 8.11 11.58
N ASN A 109 7.10 7.88 12.77
CA ASN A 109 8.50 8.20 13.06
C ASN A 109 9.15 7.05 13.87
N PRO A 110 9.80 6.09 13.19
CA PRO A 110 10.44 4.97 13.86
C PRO A 110 11.59 5.35 14.79
N ILE A 111 12.31 6.46 14.54
CA ILE A 111 13.42 6.88 15.40
C ILE A 111 12.95 7.38 16.77
N VAL A 112 11.83 8.09 16.82
CA VAL A 112 11.24 8.60 18.08
C VAL A 112 10.46 7.49 18.81
N TYR A 113 9.68 6.70 18.07
CA TYR A 113 8.69 5.81 18.67
C TYR A 113 9.06 4.33 18.63
N ASN A 114 10.11 3.93 17.90
CA ASN A 114 10.54 2.54 17.77
C ASN A 114 9.44 1.61 17.20
N ASP A 115 8.59 2.15 16.32
CA ASP A 115 7.66 1.43 15.46
C ASP A 115 7.23 2.28 14.26
N ALA A 116 6.54 1.65 13.31
CA ALA A 116 5.99 2.29 12.11
C ALA A 116 4.48 2.51 12.23
N LYS A 117 4.03 3.00 13.39
CA LYS A 117 2.63 3.30 13.66
C LYS A 117 2.36 4.79 13.55
N THR A 118 1.14 5.16 13.15
CA THR A 118 0.69 6.55 13.18
C THR A 118 0.46 6.99 14.62
N ARG A 119 1.10 8.10 15.01
CA ARG A 119 1.03 8.65 16.35
C ARG A 119 0.66 10.13 16.34
N LEU A 120 -0.16 10.54 17.31
CA LEU A 120 -0.40 11.94 17.60
C LEU A 120 0.90 12.54 18.14
N PHE A 121 1.33 13.68 17.62
CA PHE A 121 2.54 14.34 18.11
C PHE A 121 2.38 15.84 18.30
N ALA A 122 3.23 16.39 19.15
CA ALA A 122 3.51 17.81 19.27
C ALA A 122 5.01 18.04 19.05
N TYR A 123 5.38 19.13 18.36
CA TYR A 123 6.78 19.48 18.12
C TYR A 123 7.02 20.98 18.27
N TRP A 124 8.23 21.35 18.69
CA TRP A 124 8.70 22.73 18.68
C TRP A 124 10.22 22.83 18.51
N THR A 125 10.69 23.93 17.93
CA THR A 125 12.10 24.34 17.87
C THR A 125 12.21 25.86 17.97
N VAL A 126 13.38 26.37 18.36
CA VAL A 126 13.69 27.82 18.43
C VAL A 126 14.87 28.23 17.57
N ASP A 127 15.53 27.28 16.89
CA ASP A 127 16.75 27.54 16.12
C ASP A 127 16.72 26.89 14.73
N GLY A 128 15.53 26.78 14.14
CA GLY A 128 15.35 26.19 12.82
C GLY A 128 15.79 24.74 12.76
N MET A 129 15.50 23.97 13.81
CA MET A 129 15.77 22.54 13.93
C MET A 129 17.27 22.21 13.88
N GLN A 130 18.15 23.15 14.22
CA GLN A 130 19.59 22.91 14.17
C GLN A 130 20.08 22.15 15.41
N ASN A 131 19.80 22.68 16.60
CA ASN A 131 20.24 22.11 17.89
C ASN A 131 19.08 21.95 18.88
N THR A 132 17.99 22.67 18.66
CA THR A 132 16.75 22.59 19.45
C THR A 132 15.66 21.95 18.62
N GLY A 133 14.65 21.40 19.29
CA GLY A 133 13.71 20.49 18.65
C GLY A 133 13.26 19.44 19.63
N CYS A 134 11.97 19.32 19.86
CA CYS A 134 11.46 18.32 20.79
C CYS A 134 10.14 17.73 20.33
N PHE A 135 10.11 16.41 20.16
CA PHE A 135 8.86 15.67 20.00
C PHE A 135 8.25 15.36 21.37
N ASP A 136 6.96 15.64 21.51
CA ASP A 136 6.14 15.32 22.67
C ASP A 136 6.79 15.76 23.99
N LEU A 137 6.89 14.83 24.95
CA LEU A 137 7.51 14.99 26.26
C LEU A 137 8.90 14.31 26.32
N THR A 138 9.55 14.08 25.18
CA THR A 138 10.88 13.42 25.14
C THR A 138 12.00 14.32 25.67
N CYS A 139 11.74 15.62 25.75
CA CYS A 139 12.57 16.66 26.33
C CYS A 139 11.68 17.76 26.96
N PRO A 140 12.23 18.63 27.82
CA PRO A 140 11.50 19.76 28.38
C PRO A 140 11.07 20.76 27.29
N GLY A 141 9.88 21.35 27.41
CA GLY A 141 9.41 22.43 26.53
C GLY A 141 7.92 22.43 26.24
N PHE A 142 7.25 21.28 26.40
CA PHE A 142 5.78 21.20 26.37
C PHE A 142 5.24 20.84 27.76
N VAL A 143 4.20 21.52 28.21
CA VAL A 143 3.50 21.28 29.47
C VAL A 143 2.17 20.62 29.16
N GLN A 144 2.11 19.29 29.30
CA GLN A 144 0.86 18.55 29.15
C GLN A 144 -0.01 18.70 30.39
N THR A 145 -1.30 19.00 30.19
CA THR A 145 -2.30 19.16 31.27
C THR A 145 -3.42 18.14 31.18
N SER A 146 -3.63 17.55 29.99
CA SER A 146 -4.71 16.61 29.73
C SER A 146 -4.46 15.25 30.38
N GLN A 147 -5.49 14.74 31.07
CA GLN A 147 -5.58 13.35 31.55
C GLN A 147 -6.08 12.38 30.48
N ASP A 148 -6.69 12.90 29.42
CA ASP A 148 -7.41 12.11 28.43
C ASP A 148 -6.58 11.86 27.16
N ILE A 149 -5.63 12.74 26.86
CA ILE A 149 -4.88 12.70 25.60
C ILE A 149 -3.43 12.32 25.88
N LEU A 150 -2.94 11.28 25.21
CA LEU A 150 -1.55 10.84 25.24
C LEU A 150 -0.83 11.32 23.98
N LEU A 151 0.13 12.23 24.14
CA LEU A 151 1.10 12.54 23.10
C LEU A 151 2.03 11.35 22.85
N GLY A 152 2.38 11.13 21.58
CA GLY A 152 3.02 9.92 21.12
C GLY A 152 2.10 8.69 21.18
N GLY A 153 0.79 8.86 21.41
CA GLY A 153 -0.19 7.78 21.46
C GLY A 153 -0.50 7.19 20.07
N ASP A 154 -0.69 5.87 19.99
CA ASP A 154 -1.09 5.17 18.76
C ASP A 154 -2.52 5.57 18.37
N ILE A 155 -2.64 6.18 17.18
CA ILE A 155 -3.90 6.60 16.56
C ILE A 155 -4.14 5.87 15.23
N THR A 156 -3.43 4.78 14.96
CA THR A 156 -3.58 3.97 13.73
C THR A 156 -5.02 3.45 13.57
N SER A 157 -5.75 3.27 14.68
CA SER A 157 -7.17 2.92 14.67
C SER A 157 -8.05 3.97 13.98
N LEU A 158 -7.57 5.19 13.81
CA LEU A 158 -8.26 6.31 13.17
C LEU A 158 -7.94 6.45 11.68
N TYR A 159 -7.21 5.49 11.09
CA TYR A 159 -6.93 5.47 9.66
C TYR A 159 -8.17 5.73 8.80
N GLY A 160 -8.08 6.71 7.90
CA GLY A 160 -9.17 7.17 7.03
C GLY A 160 -10.17 8.11 7.70
N SER A 161 -10.14 8.25 9.02
CA SER A 161 -10.90 9.24 9.79
C SER A 161 -10.14 10.57 9.88
N GLU A 162 -10.76 11.58 10.49
CA GLU A 162 -10.16 12.90 10.68
C GLU A 162 -9.90 13.21 12.15
N ILE A 163 -8.84 13.98 12.37
CA ILE A 163 -8.52 14.62 13.65
C ILE A 163 -8.51 16.13 13.48
N THR A 164 -8.96 16.86 14.50
CA THR A 164 -8.90 18.32 14.53
C THR A 164 -7.70 18.75 15.36
N ILE A 165 -6.84 19.58 14.78
CA ILE A 165 -5.73 20.22 15.47
C ILE A 165 -5.98 21.72 15.48
N GLN A 166 -5.87 22.33 16.65
CA GLN A 166 -5.85 23.77 16.81
C GLN A 166 -4.69 24.15 17.72
N ILE A 167 -3.93 25.15 17.31
CA ILE A 167 -2.90 25.79 18.12
C ILE A 167 -3.29 27.25 18.24
N HIS A 168 -3.40 27.77 19.46
CA HIS A 168 -3.69 29.18 19.71
C HIS A 168 -2.79 29.76 20.79
N LYS A 169 -2.53 31.05 20.73
CA LYS A 169 -1.76 31.80 21.71
C LYS A 169 -2.69 32.47 22.71
N ASP A 170 -2.55 32.12 23.99
CA ASP A 170 -3.26 32.79 25.06
C ASP A 170 -2.75 34.25 25.21
N PRO A 171 -3.61 35.26 25.05
CA PRO A 171 -3.20 36.67 25.12
C PRO A 171 -2.74 37.11 26.52
N TYR A 172 -3.13 36.39 27.58
CA TYR A 172 -2.78 36.78 28.95
C TYR A 172 -1.43 36.19 29.40
N THR A 173 -1.15 34.94 29.03
CA THR A 173 0.07 34.24 29.45
C THR A 173 1.14 34.18 28.37
N ASN A 174 0.80 34.47 27.12
CA ASN A 174 1.61 34.22 25.92
C ASN A 174 1.94 32.74 25.66
N ASN A 175 1.28 31.81 26.36
CA ASN A 175 1.45 30.39 26.13
C ASN A 175 0.73 29.96 24.86
N TRP A 176 1.36 29.05 24.11
CA TRP A 176 0.77 28.45 22.92
C TRP A 176 0.07 27.16 23.31
N TRP A 177 -1.25 27.14 23.28
CA TRP A 177 -2.08 25.98 23.63
C TRP A 177 -2.32 25.08 22.44
N LEU A 178 -2.18 23.77 22.66
CA LEU A 178 -2.56 22.72 21.72
C LEU A 178 -3.90 22.14 22.12
N ILE A 179 -4.83 22.12 21.18
CA ILE A 179 -6.16 21.55 21.27
C ILE A 179 -6.29 20.43 20.23
N TYR A 180 -6.70 19.25 20.69
CA TYR A 180 -6.93 18.06 19.87
C TYR A 180 -8.39 17.62 20.01
N ASN A 181 -9.14 17.57 18.90
CA ASN A 181 -10.58 17.25 18.89
C ASN A 181 -11.37 17.99 19.97
N ASP A 182 -11.18 19.32 20.01
CA ASP A 182 -11.82 20.25 20.95
C ASP A 182 -11.51 19.98 22.45
N LYS A 183 -10.41 19.27 22.73
CA LYS A 183 -9.87 19.10 24.09
C LYS A 183 -8.48 19.70 24.22
N ASP A 184 -8.28 20.47 25.27
CA ASP A 184 -6.97 20.97 25.64
C ASP A 184 -6.02 19.81 25.95
N VAL A 185 -4.88 19.79 25.27
CA VAL A 185 -3.81 18.80 25.50
C VAL A 185 -2.79 19.35 26.50
N GLY A 186 -2.41 20.61 26.31
CA GLY A 186 -1.34 21.28 27.04
C GLY A 186 -0.86 22.51 26.27
N TYR A 187 0.28 23.06 26.67
CA TYR A 187 0.83 24.26 26.06
C TYR A 187 2.36 24.27 25.99
N TRP A 188 2.89 25.00 25.02
CA TRP A 188 4.28 25.45 25.03
C TRP A 188 4.37 26.79 25.78
N PRO A 189 5.20 26.91 26.84
CA PRO A 189 5.35 28.17 27.55
C PRO A 189 5.89 29.26 26.62
N GLY A 190 5.30 30.46 26.64
CA GLY A 190 5.75 31.56 25.78
C GLY A 190 7.22 31.92 25.97
N ASP A 191 7.75 31.76 27.19
CA ASP A 191 9.13 32.10 27.54
C ASP A 191 10.19 31.24 26.85
N ILE A 192 9.83 30.07 26.30
CA ILE A 192 10.78 29.26 25.52
C ILE A 192 11.02 29.85 24.14
N PHE A 193 10.13 30.74 23.66
CA PHE A 193 10.15 31.32 22.32
C PHE A 193 10.62 32.78 22.34
N PRO A 194 11.85 33.10 21.93
CA PRO A 194 12.30 34.48 21.80
C PRO A 194 11.45 35.35 20.86
N ILE A 195 10.91 34.80 19.77
CA ILE A 195 10.22 35.52 18.70
C ILE A 195 8.74 35.12 18.61
N LEU A 196 8.43 33.81 18.61
CA LEU A 196 7.07 33.27 18.48
C LEU A 196 6.19 33.63 19.69
N LYS A 197 6.77 33.97 20.85
CA LYS A 197 6.00 34.54 21.98
C LYS A 197 5.24 35.82 21.63
N HIS A 198 5.67 36.53 20.58
CA HIS A 198 4.97 37.71 20.10
C HIS A 198 3.78 37.27 19.25
N GLN A 199 4.03 36.84 18.02
CA GLN A 199 3.01 36.42 17.04
C GLN A 199 3.65 35.42 16.06
N ALA A 200 2.85 34.66 15.32
CA ALA A 200 3.32 33.94 14.14
C ALA A 200 3.16 34.81 12.88
N THR A 201 4.05 34.66 11.91
CA THR A 201 3.98 35.37 10.61
C THR A 201 3.64 34.44 9.46
N LEU A 202 3.71 33.14 9.70
CA LEU A 202 3.46 32.08 8.72
C LEU A 202 2.63 30.99 9.39
N VAL A 203 1.58 30.56 8.71
CA VAL A 203 0.83 29.34 9.04
C VAL A 203 0.93 28.38 7.87
N LEU A 204 1.20 27.12 8.18
CA LEU A 204 1.41 26.02 7.24
C LEU A 204 0.50 24.85 7.60
N TRP A 205 -0.13 24.27 6.59
CA TRP A 205 -0.86 23.01 6.68
C TRP A 205 -0.34 22.06 5.60
N GLY A 206 -0.05 20.82 5.95
CA GLY A 206 0.29 19.83 4.93
C GLY A 206 1.08 18.66 5.44
N GLY A 207 1.82 18.04 4.52
CA GLY A 207 2.71 16.92 4.78
C GLY A 207 4.18 17.32 4.79
N GLU A 208 4.94 16.59 5.59
CA GLU A 208 6.41 16.68 5.67
C GLU A 208 7.00 15.27 5.64
N VAL A 209 8.09 15.12 4.89
CA VAL A 209 8.92 13.90 4.89
C VAL A 209 10.35 14.27 5.21
N TYR A 210 10.98 13.49 6.07
CA TYR A 210 12.42 13.51 6.29
C TYR A 210 13.05 12.22 5.79
N SER A 211 14.13 12.36 5.03
CA SER A 211 15.04 11.25 4.75
C SER A 211 16.44 11.77 4.41
N PRO A 212 17.51 11.09 4.85
CA PRO A 212 18.86 11.34 4.33
C PRO A 212 19.00 11.17 2.80
N LYS A 213 18.03 10.50 2.15
CA LYS A 213 18.01 10.30 0.69
C LYS A 213 17.21 11.35 -0.09
N VAL A 214 16.59 12.32 0.58
CA VAL A 214 15.95 13.46 -0.11
C VAL A 214 16.99 14.18 -0.98
N GLY A 215 16.60 14.57 -2.19
CA GLY A 215 17.50 15.21 -3.17
C GLY A 215 18.61 14.30 -3.71
N THR A 216 18.56 12.99 -3.44
CA THR A 216 19.50 11.99 -3.98
C THR A 216 18.83 11.06 -4.98
N ASN A 217 19.62 10.34 -5.77
CA ASN A 217 19.14 9.30 -6.68
C ASN A 217 19.83 7.96 -6.37
N PRO A 218 19.10 6.90 -5.98
CA PRO A 218 17.64 6.83 -5.85
C PRO A 218 17.10 7.63 -4.64
N HIS A 219 15.99 8.33 -4.86
CA HIS A 219 15.25 9.06 -3.81
C HIS A 219 14.67 8.09 -2.77
N THR A 220 14.32 8.57 -1.56
CA THR A 220 13.65 7.75 -0.54
C THR A 220 12.31 7.23 -1.02
N ALA A 221 11.96 5.99 -0.68
CA ALA A 221 10.62 5.42 -0.90
C ALA A 221 9.62 5.78 0.24
N THR A 222 10.02 6.63 1.18
CA THR A 222 9.14 7.10 2.25
C THR A 222 7.97 7.89 1.67
N ALA A 223 6.75 7.44 1.94
CA ALA A 223 5.52 8.01 1.44
C ALA A 223 5.09 9.25 2.25
N MET A 224 4.36 10.17 1.61
CA MET A 224 3.70 11.32 2.25
C MET A 224 2.18 11.17 2.17
N GLY A 225 1.47 11.58 3.23
CA GLY A 225 0.02 11.46 3.30
C GLY A 225 -0.41 9.99 3.29
N SER A 226 -1.17 9.57 2.28
CA SER A 226 -1.50 8.15 2.07
C SER A 226 -0.49 7.39 1.22
N GLY A 227 0.51 8.08 0.64
CA GLY A 227 1.40 7.55 -0.39
C GLY A 227 0.85 7.61 -1.82
N VAL A 228 -0.37 8.12 -2.00
CA VAL A 228 -0.95 8.47 -3.29
C VAL A 228 -0.75 9.97 -3.53
N PHE A 229 -0.45 10.35 -4.77
CA PHE A 229 -0.46 11.75 -5.21
C PHE A 229 -1.84 12.39 -4.98
N SER A 230 -1.90 13.71 -5.00
CA SER A 230 -3.08 14.51 -4.76
C SER A 230 -4.22 14.07 -5.68
N ASP A 231 -5.30 13.59 -5.07
CA ASP A 231 -6.45 13.00 -5.75
C ASP A 231 -7.73 13.62 -5.22
N VAL A 232 -8.28 14.52 -6.03
CA VAL A 232 -9.51 15.28 -5.76
C VAL A 232 -10.76 14.42 -5.98
N VAL A 233 -10.66 13.36 -6.78
CA VAL A 233 -11.82 12.59 -7.24
C VAL A 233 -12.25 11.56 -6.20
N PHE A 234 -11.31 10.77 -5.67
CA PHE A 234 -11.64 9.69 -4.74
C PHE A 234 -11.27 9.99 -3.28
N GLY A 235 -10.59 11.10 -3.01
CA GLY A 235 -10.16 11.48 -1.65
C GLY A 235 -9.24 10.44 -1.01
N SER A 236 -8.49 9.72 -1.85
CA SER A 236 -7.59 8.63 -1.47
C SER A 236 -6.20 9.13 -1.02
N SER A 237 -5.91 10.41 -1.23
CA SER A 237 -4.67 11.11 -0.88
C SER A 237 -4.67 11.66 0.56
N GLY A 238 -3.55 12.26 0.99
CA GLY A 238 -3.54 13.13 2.17
C GLY A 238 -4.55 14.25 1.99
N THR A 239 -5.34 14.56 3.01
CA THR A 239 -6.38 15.59 2.93
C THR A 239 -6.43 16.43 4.19
N ILE A 240 -6.47 17.75 4.02
CA ILE A 240 -6.70 18.74 5.07
C ILE A 240 -7.89 19.61 4.66
N ARG A 241 -8.81 19.84 5.58
CA ARG A 241 -9.98 20.73 5.40
C ARG A 241 -10.19 21.62 6.62
N GLY A 242 -11.09 22.59 6.52
CA GLY A 242 -11.39 23.52 7.62
C GLY A 242 -10.14 24.29 8.08
N MET A 243 -9.30 24.71 7.13
CA MET A 243 -8.09 25.49 7.41
C MET A 243 -8.47 26.91 7.82
N LEU A 244 -8.29 27.23 9.10
CA LEU A 244 -8.64 28.52 9.68
C LEU A 244 -7.42 29.12 10.40
N ILE A 245 -7.35 30.44 10.38
CA ILE A 245 -6.38 31.22 11.14
C ILE A 245 -7.08 32.01 12.23
N GLU A 246 -6.35 32.32 13.29
CA GLU A 246 -6.73 33.33 14.27
C GLU A 246 -5.76 34.51 14.13
N ALA A 247 -6.30 35.72 14.00
CA ALA A 247 -5.53 36.96 13.99
C ALA A 247 -5.98 37.86 15.14
N ASN A 248 -5.69 39.16 15.07
CA ASN A 248 -5.94 40.12 16.16
C ASN A 248 -7.41 40.23 16.63
N SER A 249 -8.38 39.75 15.86
CA SER A 249 -9.80 39.71 16.27
C SER A 249 -10.11 38.58 17.25
N HIS A 250 -9.21 37.62 17.46
CA HIS A 250 -9.42 36.39 18.22
C HIS A 250 -10.51 35.45 17.67
N ASP A 251 -11.09 35.78 16.52
CA ASP A 251 -12.02 34.93 15.80
C ASP A 251 -11.26 34.02 14.82
N LEU A 252 -11.69 32.75 14.75
CA LEU A 252 -11.25 31.84 13.70
C LEU A 252 -11.88 32.25 12.36
N MET A 253 -11.04 32.50 11.37
CA MET A 253 -11.46 32.93 10.03
C MET A 253 -10.69 32.21 8.94
N GLU A 254 -11.28 32.14 7.75
CA GLU A 254 -10.60 31.64 6.57
C GLU A 254 -9.51 32.64 6.13
N PRO A 255 -8.31 32.16 5.76
CA PRO A 255 -7.26 33.03 5.25
C PRO A 255 -7.62 33.62 3.89
N GLU A 256 -7.39 34.93 3.71
CA GLU A 256 -7.71 35.63 2.45
C GLU A 256 -6.91 35.10 1.26
N ARG A 257 -5.64 34.70 1.50
CA ARG A 257 -4.75 34.14 0.49
C ARG A 257 -4.06 32.89 1.00
N LEU A 258 -4.08 31.87 0.14
CA LEU A 258 -3.38 30.60 0.33
C LEU A 258 -2.43 30.37 -0.84
N TYR A 259 -1.25 29.84 -0.53
CA TYR A 259 -0.22 29.49 -1.49
C TYR A 259 0.09 28.00 -1.35
N VAL A 260 0.01 27.26 -2.45
CA VAL A 260 0.40 25.84 -2.47
C VAL A 260 1.89 25.75 -2.79
N SER A 261 2.61 24.89 -2.07
CA SER A 261 4.04 24.65 -2.25
C SER A 261 4.34 23.16 -2.14
N SER A 262 5.06 22.63 -3.13
CA SER A 262 5.66 21.29 -3.10
C SER A 262 7.11 21.40 -3.53
N ASP A 263 8.04 20.93 -2.69
CA ASP A 263 9.48 21.08 -2.92
C ASP A 263 9.95 20.17 -4.09
N GLU A 264 9.65 18.88 -4.04
CA GLU A 264 9.85 17.91 -5.15
C GLU A 264 8.50 17.39 -5.65
N TRP A 265 7.82 18.20 -6.47
CA TRP A 265 6.46 17.92 -6.97
C TRP A 265 6.30 16.57 -7.72
N ASP A 266 7.38 16.05 -8.31
CA ASP A 266 7.39 14.73 -8.95
C ASP A 266 7.41 13.55 -7.95
N CYS A 267 7.78 13.81 -6.70
CA CYS A 267 7.88 12.85 -5.60
C CYS A 267 6.68 12.96 -4.65
N TYR A 268 6.28 14.20 -4.38
CA TYR A 268 5.13 14.57 -3.55
C TYR A 268 4.46 15.80 -4.14
N ASP A 269 3.21 15.68 -4.56
CA ASP A 269 2.45 16.78 -5.12
C ASP A 269 1.41 17.32 -4.13
N ALA A 270 0.84 18.45 -4.50
CA ALA A 270 -0.15 19.16 -3.71
C ALA A 270 -1.15 19.87 -4.61
N TYR A 271 -2.41 19.86 -4.19
CA TYR A 271 -3.50 20.51 -4.91
C TYR A 271 -4.49 21.13 -3.93
N LEU A 272 -4.80 22.41 -4.13
CA LEU A 272 -5.83 23.13 -3.37
C LEU A 272 -7.10 23.26 -4.20
N LEU A 273 -8.17 22.61 -3.74
CA LEU A 273 -9.51 22.83 -4.29
C LEU A 273 -10.13 24.05 -3.62
N ASN A 274 -10.30 25.11 -4.41
CA ASN A 274 -10.89 26.38 -4.01
C ASN A 274 -12.02 26.76 -4.97
N GLU A 275 -13.21 26.19 -4.77
CA GLU A 275 -14.40 26.56 -5.54
C GLU A 275 -15.25 27.56 -4.77
N ARG A 276 -15.76 28.60 -5.46
CA ARG A 276 -16.63 29.61 -4.84
C ARG A 276 -17.87 28.91 -4.28
N LYS A 277 -18.04 28.93 -2.95
CA LYS A 277 -19.13 28.36 -2.13
C LYS A 277 -18.92 26.94 -1.55
N SER A 278 -17.74 26.33 -1.67
CA SER A 278 -17.43 25.06 -1.00
C SER A 278 -16.33 25.22 0.06
N GLU A 279 -16.30 24.33 1.06
CA GLU A 279 -15.24 24.26 2.07
C GLU A 279 -13.88 24.06 1.37
N LEU A 280 -12.87 24.87 1.73
CA LEU A 280 -11.51 24.72 1.22
C LEU A 280 -10.94 23.34 1.55
N LYS A 281 -10.42 22.65 0.53
CA LYS A 281 -9.82 21.31 0.68
C LYS A 281 -8.44 21.30 0.06
N PHE A 282 -7.47 20.91 0.87
CA PHE A 282 -6.09 20.72 0.45
C PHE A 282 -5.79 19.22 0.36
N PHE A 283 -5.30 18.79 -0.80
CA PHE A 283 -4.88 17.42 -1.08
C PHE A 283 -3.37 17.40 -1.29
N TYR A 284 -2.70 16.39 -0.76
CA TYR A 284 -1.26 16.25 -0.91
C TYR A 284 -0.85 14.79 -0.73
N GLY A 285 0.32 14.44 -1.23
CA GLY A 285 0.91 13.14 -0.98
C GLY A 285 1.82 12.69 -2.10
N GLY A 286 2.28 11.46 -1.99
CA GLY A 286 3.13 10.86 -3.00
C GLY A 286 4.00 9.76 -2.40
N PRO A 287 4.52 8.86 -3.24
CA PRO A 287 5.30 7.71 -2.79
C PRO A 287 6.77 8.04 -2.46
N GLY A 288 7.24 9.26 -2.71
CA GLY A 288 8.65 9.63 -2.60
C GLY A 288 9.42 9.24 -3.84
N SER A 289 10.08 8.09 -3.85
CA SER A 289 10.80 7.61 -5.03
C SER A 289 9.76 7.40 -6.12
N HIS A 290 10.00 8.02 -7.29
CA HIS A 290 9.17 7.83 -8.49
C HIS A 290 8.79 6.35 -8.55
N GLY A 291 7.48 6.06 -8.46
CA GLY A 291 7.01 4.68 -8.32
C GLY A 291 7.71 3.78 -9.34
N ASP A 292 8.10 2.57 -8.93
CA ASP A 292 8.81 1.58 -9.74
C ASP A 292 9.89 2.12 -10.70
N ILE A 293 11.17 1.94 -10.34
CA ILE A 293 12.24 2.09 -11.33
C ILE A 293 12.10 0.94 -12.34
N ILE A 294 11.80 1.29 -13.60
CA ILE A 294 11.66 0.34 -14.69
C ILE A 294 12.91 0.36 -15.55
N ASP A 295 13.61 -0.79 -15.60
CA ASP A 295 14.72 -1.03 -16.52
C ASP A 295 14.18 -1.61 -17.83
N CYS A 296 14.44 -0.93 -18.94
CA CYS A 296 14.18 -1.48 -20.27
C CYS A 296 15.37 -2.34 -20.67
N ILE A 297 15.20 -3.65 -20.62
CA ILE A 297 16.26 -4.60 -20.97
C ILE A 297 16.01 -5.23 -22.33
N ASP A 298 17.08 -5.57 -23.05
CA ASP A 298 16.98 -6.33 -24.29
C ASP A 298 16.22 -7.65 -24.05
N ILE A 299 15.26 -7.96 -24.93
CA ILE A 299 14.37 -9.11 -24.78
C ILE A 299 15.12 -10.45 -24.64
N TYR A 300 16.31 -10.57 -25.23
CA TYR A 300 17.15 -11.78 -25.14
C TYR A 300 17.98 -11.86 -23.86
N LYS A 301 18.02 -10.79 -23.05
CA LYS A 301 18.78 -10.72 -21.79
C LYS A 301 17.91 -10.88 -20.55
N GLN A 302 16.65 -11.24 -20.72
CA GLN A 302 15.69 -11.34 -19.61
C GLN A 302 15.98 -12.53 -18.67
N PRO A 303 15.57 -12.42 -17.38
CA PRO A 303 15.84 -13.45 -16.37
C PRO A 303 15.36 -14.86 -16.73
N ALA A 304 14.35 -14.97 -17.61
CA ALA A 304 13.79 -16.23 -18.08
C ALA A 304 14.86 -17.24 -18.51
N PHE A 305 15.86 -16.79 -19.27
CA PHE A 305 16.86 -17.65 -19.90
C PHE A 305 17.96 -18.15 -18.96
N ASN A 306 17.94 -17.70 -17.70
CA ASN A 306 18.75 -18.32 -16.64
C ASN A 306 18.19 -19.69 -16.23
N HIS A 307 16.98 -20.06 -16.69
CA HIS A 307 16.40 -21.37 -16.44
C HIS A 307 17.13 -22.44 -17.29
N PRO A 308 17.57 -23.58 -16.70
CA PRO A 308 18.32 -24.60 -17.45
C PRO A 308 17.60 -25.13 -18.68
N ALA A 309 16.27 -25.28 -18.62
CA ALA A 309 15.45 -25.74 -19.74
C ALA A 309 15.31 -24.71 -20.89
N LEU A 310 15.69 -23.43 -20.67
CA LEU A 310 15.42 -22.33 -21.60
C LEU A 310 16.68 -21.75 -22.29
N LYS A 311 17.85 -22.38 -22.15
CA LYS A 311 19.13 -21.83 -22.67
C LYS A 311 19.14 -21.55 -24.18
N ASN A 312 18.41 -22.33 -24.97
CA ASN A 312 18.31 -22.20 -26.43
C ASN A 312 16.86 -21.95 -26.87
N HIS A 313 16.05 -21.38 -25.99
CA HIS A 313 14.63 -21.16 -26.25
C HIS A 313 14.43 -20.14 -27.36
N THR A 314 13.53 -20.44 -28.31
CA THR A 314 13.14 -19.49 -29.36
C THR A 314 11.96 -18.67 -28.86
N ILE A 315 12.12 -17.34 -28.83
CA ILE A 315 11.07 -16.44 -28.33
C ILE A 315 9.88 -16.42 -29.28
N GLN A 316 8.70 -16.76 -28.76
CA GLN A 316 7.45 -16.59 -29.46
C GLN A 316 6.90 -15.19 -29.14
N MET A 317 6.86 -14.29 -30.12
CA MET A 317 6.41 -12.90 -29.88
C MET A 317 4.88 -12.77 -29.72
N LYS A 318 4.11 -13.71 -30.26
CA LYS A 318 2.63 -13.69 -30.21
C LYS A 318 2.08 -15.11 -30.23
N SER A 319 0.99 -15.34 -29.51
CA SER A 319 0.30 -16.64 -29.55
C SER A 319 -0.19 -16.97 -30.96
N SER A 320 0.04 -18.20 -31.40
CA SER A 320 -0.37 -18.69 -32.73
C SER A 320 -1.87 -19.02 -32.81
N HIS A 321 -2.52 -19.10 -31.65
CA HIS A 321 -3.98 -19.23 -31.47
C HIS A 321 -4.79 -18.14 -32.19
N LEU A 322 -4.17 -17.00 -32.49
CA LEU A 322 -4.80 -15.87 -33.18
C LEU A 322 -4.55 -15.82 -34.69
N GLN A 323 -3.69 -16.66 -35.26
CA GLN A 323 -3.41 -16.62 -36.71
C GLN A 323 -4.51 -17.29 -37.55
N SER A 324 -5.39 -18.11 -36.97
CA SER A 324 -6.42 -18.87 -37.71
C SER A 324 -7.77 -18.16 -37.88
N ARG A 325 -7.96 -16.93 -37.35
CA ARG A 325 -9.24 -16.20 -37.42
C ARG A 325 -9.16 -14.84 -38.14
N SER A 326 -8.05 -14.50 -38.79
CA SER A 326 -7.96 -13.30 -39.62
C SER A 326 -8.19 -13.58 -41.10
N ASP A 327 -9.43 -13.90 -41.45
CA ASP A 327 -9.98 -13.59 -42.77
C ASP A 327 -11.37 -12.98 -42.55
N GLY A 328 -11.45 -11.64 -42.70
CA GLY A 328 -12.74 -10.94 -42.82
C GLY A 328 -13.27 -10.22 -41.59
N SER A 329 -12.50 -9.32 -40.96
CA SER A 329 -13.08 -8.10 -40.36
C SER A 329 -11.97 -7.09 -40.07
N SER A 330 -11.71 -6.21 -41.04
CA SER A 330 -10.94 -5.00 -40.83
C SER A 330 -11.79 -4.02 -40.00
N THR A 331 -11.71 -4.08 -38.68
CA THR A 331 -12.19 -2.98 -37.85
C THR A 331 -11.21 -1.81 -38.01
N LEU A 332 -11.73 -0.74 -38.62
CA LEU A 332 -11.11 0.57 -38.69
C LEU A 332 -10.59 0.95 -37.30
N GLN A 333 -9.27 1.06 -37.16
CA GLN A 333 -8.66 1.65 -35.97
C GLN A 333 -8.98 3.14 -35.96
N ASP A 334 -9.90 3.51 -35.09
CA ASP A 334 -10.23 4.90 -34.81
C ASP A 334 -9.07 5.51 -34.01
N SER A 335 -8.23 6.28 -34.70
CA SER A 335 -6.96 6.84 -34.21
C SER A 335 -7.11 7.98 -33.18
N ASN A 336 -8.31 8.15 -32.59
CA ASN A 336 -8.65 9.24 -31.68
C ASN A 336 -9.14 8.80 -30.28
N SER A 337 -8.97 7.53 -29.90
CA SER A 337 -9.20 7.12 -28.50
C SER A 337 -7.98 7.46 -27.62
N PRO A 338 -8.17 8.08 -26.43
CA PRO A 338 -7.06 8.35 -25.53
C PRO A 338 -6.40 7.02 -25.14
N LYS A 339 -5.06 6.94 -25.25
CA LYS A 339 -4.28 5.78 -24.81
C LYS A 339 -4.58 5.53 -23.33
N VAL A 340 -5.41 4.53 -23.03
CA VAL A 340 -5.73 4.13 -21.65
C VAL A 340 -4.44 3.64 -21.01
N ARG A 341 -3.97 4.37 -19.99
CA ARG A 341 -2.82 3.96 -19.17
C ARG A 341 -3.24 2.76 -18.33
N LEU A 342 -2.54 1.65 -18.52
CA LEU A 342 -2.79 0.39 -17.85
C LEU A 342 -2.03 0.27 -16.52
N GLN A 343 -0.87 0.92 -16.39
CA GLN A 343 -0.05 0.91 -15.18
C GLN A 343 0.50 2.31 -14.91
N VAL A 344 0.73 2.62 -13.63
CA VAL A 344 1.14 3.96 -13.19
C VAL A 344 2.43 4.42 -13.88
N TRP A 345 3.43 3.55 -14.02
CA TRP A 345 4.74 3.88 -14.62
C TRP A 345 4.66 4.44 -16.05
N GLN A 346 3.61 4.09 -16.80
CA GLN A 346 3.42 4.52 -18.19
C GLN A 346 3.16 6.03 -18.31
N GLN A 347 2.88 6.72 -17.19
CA GLN A 347 2.80 8.18 -17.19
C GLN A 347 4.16 8.86 -17.36
N TYR A 348 5.25 8.15 -17.05
CA TYR A 348 6.61 8.67 -17.07
C TYR A 348 7.42 8.20 -18.28
N GLY A 349 6.94 7.21 -19.04
CA GLY A 349 7.62 6.75 -20.23
C GLY A 349 7.11 5.42 -20.78
N SER A 350 7.88 4.85 -21.71
CA SER A 350 7.64 3.54 -22.34
C SER A 350 8.98 2.91 -22.72
N CYS A 351 9.04 1.58 -22.78
CA CYS A 351 10.26 0.90 -23.25
C CYS A 351 10.37 0.89 -24.78
N PRO A 352 11.58 1.07 -25.35
CA PRO A 352 11.82 0.96 -26.78
C PRO A 352 11.47 -0.42 -27.35
N ASN A 353 11.20 -0.48 -28.66
CA ASN A 353 11.02 -1.74 -29.38
C ASN A 353 12.26 -2.64 -29.24
N GLY A 354 12.04 -3.94 -29.05
CA GLY A 354 13.10 -4.92 -28.80
C GLY A 354 13.55 -5.01 -27.34
N THR A 355 13.00 -4.18 -26.46
CA THR A 355 13.22 -4.26 -25.01
C THR A 355 11.94 -4.62 -24.25
N ILE A 356 12.08 -5.11 -23.03
CA ILE A 356 10.98 -5.34 -22.10
C ILE A 356 11.21 -4.53 -20.81
N PRO A 357 10.15 -3.98 -20.19
CA PRO A 357 10.23 -3.34 -18.89
C PRO A 357 10.39 -4.39 -17.81
N ILE A 358 11.40 -4.21 -16.95
CA ILE A 358 11.58 -4.99 -15.73
C ILE A 358 11.63 -4.03 -14.56
N ARG A 359 10.84 -4.30 -13.54
CA ARG A 359 10.92 -3.57 -12.28
C ARG A 359 12.24 -3.91 -11.58
N ARG A 360 13.04 -2.89 -11.28
CA ARG A 360 14.31 -3.07 -10.57
C ARG A 360 14.03 -3.59 -9.14
N PRO A 361 14.59 -4.74 -8.73
CA PRO A 361 14.46 -5.20 -7.37
C PRO A 361 15.29 -4.34 -6.42
N SER A 362 14.69 -3.88 -5.32
CA SER A 362 15.42 -3.23 -4.24
C SER A 362 16.21 -4.31 -3.47
N ASN A 363 17.55 -4.18 -3.42
CA ASN A 363 18.48 -5.14 -2.83
C ASN A 363 17.96 -5.78 -1.52
N MET A 364 17.95 -7.12 -1.45
CA MET A 364 17.63 -7.87 -0.23
C MET A 364 18.88 -8.57 0.33
N ASN A 365 19.26 -8.20 1.56
CA ASN A 365 19.89 -9.13 2.49
C ASN A 365 18.77 -9.76 3.31
N HIS A 366 18.42 -11.03 3.08
CA HIS A 366 17.56 -11.79 3.99
C HIS A 366 18.41 -12.74 4.84
N PRO A 367 18.19 -12.82 6.17
CA PRO A 367 18.83 -13.82 7.00
C PRO A 367 18.18 -15.18 6.78
N SER A 368 19.03 -16.20 6.71
CA SER A 368 18.72 -17.61 6.54
C SER A 368 18.11 -18.27 7.78
N ASN A 369 17.28 -19.29 7.50
CA ASN A 369 17.05 -20.52 8.26
C ASN A 369 16.32 -20.46 9.62
N THR A 370 15.06 -20.89 9.60
CA THR A 370 14.45 -21.66 10.69
C THR A 370 13.53 -22.74 10.13
N LYS A 371 13.88 -24.01 10.39
CA LYS A 371 13.00 -25.17 10.16
C LYS A 371 11.89 -25.16 11.22
N ILE A 372 10.63 -25.08 10.79
CA ILE A 372 9.44 -25.26 11.65
C ILE A 372 8.37 -26.05 10.86
N ILE A 373 7.67 -26.91 11.60
CA ILE A 373 6.60 -27.86 11.22
C ILE A 373 5.48 -27.18 10.40
N ILE A 374 4.95 -27.89 9.40
CA ILE A 374 4.03 -27.39 8.36
C ILE A 374 2.59 -27.31 8.88
N ASN A 375 2.12 -26.11 9.21
CA ASN A 375 0.70 -25.72 9.09
C ASN A 375 0.54 -24.95 7.76
N PRO A 376 -0.61 -25.01 7.07
CA PRO A 376 -0.84 -24.17 5.91
C PRO A 376 -0.83 -22.70 6.36
N LYS A 377 0.15 -21.93 5.89
CA LYS A 377 0.26 -20.48 6.14
C LYS A 377 -0.63 -19.65 5.20
N HIS A 378 -1.56 -20.30 4.51
CA HIS A 378 -2.40 -19.74 3.46
C HIS A 378 -3.85 -19.98 3.80
N SER A 379 -4.69 -19.00 3.50
CA SER A 379 -6.14 -19.05 3.64
C SER A 379 -6.76 -18.65 2.32
N TYR A 380 -7.62 -19.51 1.76
CA TYR A 380 -8.26 -19.29 0.47
C TYR A 380 -9.76 -19.04 0.61
N SER A 381 -10.27 -18.12 -0.20
CA SER A 381 -11.71 -17.97 -0.45
C SER A 381 -11.93 -17.91 -1.95
N VAL A 382 -12.31 -19.05 -2.52
CA VAL A 382 -12.22 -19.31 -3.96
C VAL A 382 -13.47 -20.00 -4.50
N VAL A 383 -13.65 -19.87 -5.80
CA VAL A 383 -14.51 -20.72 -6.61
C VAL A 383 -13.63 -21.50 -7.57
N LEU A 384 -13.91 -22.80 -7.71
CA LEU A 384 -13.13 -23.70 -8.56
C LEU A 384 -14.02 -24.60 -9.40
N THR A 385 -13.43 -25.13 -10.46
CA THR A 385 -14.03 -26.15 -11.32
C THR A 385 -12.98 -27.22 -11.59
N GLU A 386 -13.42 -28.48 -11.59
CA GLU A 386 -12.59 -29.64 -11.83
C GLU A 386 -13.05 -30.33 -13.11
N GLY A 387 -12.08 -30.76 -13.92
CA GLY A 387 -12.35 -31.36 -15.21
C GLY A 387 -11.17 -32.15 -15.73
N PHE A 388 -11.37 -32.76 -16.90
CA PHE A 388 -10.38 -33.68 -17.46
C PHE A 388 -9.24 -32.97 -18.21
N SER A 389 -9.49 -31.77 -18.77
CA SER A 389 -8.50 -31.08 -19.62
C SER A 389 -8.85 -29.60 -19.91
N TYR A 390 -8.41 -28.68 -19.06
CA TYR A 390 -8.47 -27.25 -19.33
C TYR A 390 -7.21 -26.78 -20.06
N SER A 391 -7.41 -26.03 -21.15
CA SER A 391 -6.37 -25.36 -21.92
C SER A 391 -6.30 -23.86 -21.61
N GLY A 392 -7.19 -23.33 -20.79
CA GLY A 392 -7.17 -21.92 -20.42
C GLY A 392 -8.24 -21.51 -19.42
N ALA A 393 -8.09 -20.31 -18.88
CA ALA A 393 -8.97 -19.70 -17.90
C ALA A 393 -8.97 -18.18 -18.04
N LYS A 394 -10.10 -17.54 -17.75
CA LYS A 394 -10.27 -16.09 -17.76
C LYS A 394 -11.14 -15.65 -16.58
N ALA A 395 -10.88 -14.46 -16.05
CA ALA A 395 -11.81 -13.71 -15.23
C ALA A 395 -11.56 -12.21 -15.31
N ASN A 396 -12.60 -11.43 -15.05
CA ASN A 396 -12.47 -10.03 -14.66
C ASN A 396 -12.40 -9.96 -13.14
N ILE A 397 -11.39 -9.29 -12.62
CA ILE A 397 -11.06 -9.20 -11.20
C ILE A 397 -11.17 -7.75 -10.78
N LYS A 398 -12.02 -7.45 -9.79
CA LYS A 398 -12.07 -6.12 -9.18
C LYS A 398 -10.80 -5.86 -8.37
N VAL A 399 -10.16 -4.71 -8.58
CA VAL A 399 -8.89 -4.35 -7.94
C VAL A 399 -9.14 -3.63 -6.61
N TRP A 400 -8.47 -4.09 -5.57
CA TRP A 400 -8.54 -3.56 -4.21
C TRP A 400 -7.15 -3.43 -3.60
N ASN A 401 -7.06 -2.64 -2.51
CA ASN A 401 -5.88 -2.55 -1.67
C ASN A 401 -6.21 -3.02 -0.24
N PRO A 402 -6.26 -4.34 0.02
CA PRO A 402 -6.51 -4.83 1.35
C PRO A 402 -5.39 -4.42 2.32
N TYR A 403 -5.76 -4.21 3.59
CA TYR A 403 -4.78 -3.99 4.63
C TYR A 403 -3.93 -5.25 4.87
N VAL A 404 -2.62 -5.09 4.92
CA VAL A 404 -1.67 -6.16 5.27
C VAL A 404 -1.05 -5.82 6.62
N GLU A 405 -1.14 -6.74 7.58
CA GLU A 405 -0.73 -6.46 8.98
C GLU A 405 0.79 -6.36 9.14
N SER A 406 1.54 -7.16 8.39
CA SER A 406 2.96 -7.40 8.59
C SER A 406 3.70 -7.44 7.27
N ILE A 407 4.99 -7.11 7.28
CA ILE A 407 5.84 -7.24 6.09
C ILE A 407 5.95 -8.69 5.58
N TYR A 408 5.63 -9.67 6.41
CA TYR A 408 5.67 -11.11 6.08
C TYR A 408 4.32 -11.67 5.62
N ASP A 409 3.28 -10.84 5.64
CA ASP A 409 1.94 -11.21 5.18
C ASP A 409 1.77 -10.74 3.73
N TRP A 410 0.86 -11.36 2.99
CA TRP A 410 0.41 -10.82 1.70
C TRP A 410 -1.02 -11.26 1.41
N SER A 411 -1.68 -10.50 0.54
CA SER A 411 -3.01 -10.84 0.02
C SER A 411 -3.05 -10.68 -1.49
N SER A 412 -3.81 -11.51 -2.16
CA SER A 412 -3.96 -11.48 -3.60
C SER A 412 -5.38 -11.81 -4.05
N SER A 413 -5.60 -11.56 -5.34
CA SER A 413 -6.70 -12.12 -6.09
C SER A 413 -6.24 -12.58 -7.46
N GLN A 414 -6.54 -13.83 -7.83
CA GLN A 414 -5.95 -14.46 -9.00
C GLN A 414 -6.87 -15.41 -9.77
N VAL A 415 -6.51 -15.62 -11.04
CA VAL A 415 -6.86 -16.79 -11.83
C VAL A 415 -5.71 -17.79 -11.72
N MET A 416 -6.04 -19.05 -11.45
CA MET A 416 -5.08 -20.13 -11.26
C MET A 416 -5.47 -21.34 -12.12
N LEU A 417 -4.51 -21.84 -12.89
CA LEU A 417 -4.55 -23.14 -13.54
C LEU A 417 -3.64 -24.10 -12.79
N ARG A 418 -4.11 -25.32 -12.58
CA ARG A 418 -3.37 -26.33 -11.83
C ARG A 418 -3.46 -27.70 -12.51
N ASN A 419 -2.36 -28.44 -12.42
CA ASN A 419 -2.36 -29.88 -12.66
C ASN A 419 -1.54 -30.58 -11.58
N GLY A 420 -2.06 -31.67 -11.03
CA GLY A 420 -1.40 -32.51 -10.02
C GLY A 420 -2.14 -32.63 -8.68
N PRO A 421 -1.82 -33.66 -7.88
CA PRO A 421 -2.45 -33.91 -6.57
C PRO A 421 -2.16 -32.81 -5.53
N MET A 422 -2.91 -32.80 -4.42
CA MET A 422 -2.99 -31.67 -3.46
C MET A 422 -1.67 -31.12 -2.93
N LEU A 423 -0.64 -31.95 -2.77
CA LEU A 423 0.64 -31.52 -2.20
C LEU A 423 1.77 -31.44 -3.24
N THR A 424 1.51 -31.90 -4.48
CA THR A 424 2.52 -31.92 -5.56
C THR A 424 1.84 -31.56 -6.88
N PHE A 425 1.87 -30.27 -7.21
CA PHE A 425 1.23 -29.77 -8.44
C PHE A 425 2.07 -28.69 -9.12
N ASP A 426 1.89 -28.62 -10.43
CA ASP A 426 2.29 -27.49 -11.26
C ASP A 426 1.15 -26.47 -11.26
N THR A 427 1.50 -25.18 -11.24
CA THR A 427 0.50 -24.11 -11.37
C THR A 427 1.04 -22.94 -12.16
N ALA A 428 0.15 -22.26 -12.88
CA ALA A 428 0.37 -20.95 -13.47
C ALA A 428 -0.77 -20.05 -12.99
N GLN A 429 -0.42 -18.91 -12.42
CA GLN A 429 -1.36 -17.98 -11.80
C GLN A 429 -1.02 -16.55 -12.18
N ALA A 430 -2.05 -15.72 -12.27
CA ALA A 430 -1.88 -14.29 -12.45
C ALA A 430 -3.06 -13.52 -11.89
N GLY A 431 -2.81 -12.28 -11.50
CA GLY A 431 -3.80 -11.45 -10.84
C GLY A 431 -3.18 -10.20 -10.24
N TRP A 432 -3.77 -9.72 -9.16
CA TRP A 432 -3.17 -8.66 -8.36
C TRP A 432 -2.79 -9.14 -6.97
N ALA A 433 -1.72 -8.58 -6.41
CA ALA A 433 -1.26 -8.87 -5.05
C ALA A 433 -0.79 -7.60 -4.33
N VAL A 434 -0.97 -7.58 -3.01
CA VAL A 434 -0.31 -6.67 -2.08
C VAL A 434 0.67 -7.51 -1.26
N ASN A 435 1.96 -7.37 -1.55
CA ASN A 435 3.03 -8.17 -0.93
C ASN A 435 4.19 -7.27 -0.51
N PRO A 436 4.21 -6.79 0.74
CA PRO A 436 5.22 -5.84 1.21
C PRO A 436 6.62 -6.45 1.31
N SER A 437 6.73 -7.76 1.53
CA SER A 437 8.03 -8.44 1.48
C SER A 437 8.64 -8.32 0.09
N LEU A 438 7.88 -8.65 -0.96
CA LEU A 438 8.34 -8.72 -2.33
C LEU A 438 8.53 -7.32 -2.94
N TYR A 439 7.56 -6.44 -2.73
CA TYR A 439 7.51 -5.15 -3.41
C TYR A 439 8.05 -3.98 -2.61
N ARG A 440 8.28 -4.14 -1.30
CA ARG A 440 8.73 -3.06 -0.39
C ARG A 440 7.74 -1.90 -0.28
N ASP A 441 6.47 -2.17 -0.52
CA ASP A 441 5.36 -1.24 -0.31
C ASP A 441 4.05 -2.02 -0.10
N ASN A 442 2.98 -1.30 0.22
CA ASN A 442 1.63 -1.85 0.36
C ASN A 442 0.77 -1.48 -0.86
N LYS A 443 1.36 -1.43 -2.06
CA LYS A 443 0.61 -1.14 -3.28
C LYS A 443 0.09 -2.43 -3.90
N THR A 444 -1.04 -2.32 -4.57
CA THR A 444 -1.62 -3.41 -5.34
C THR A 444 -0.91 -3.50 -6.69
N ARG A 445 -0.33 -4.67 -6.97
CA ARG A 445 0.57 -4.87 -8.10
C ARG A 445 0.12 -6.04 -8.94
N LEU A 446 0.23 -5.90 -10.26
CA LEU A 446 0.02 -7.01 -11.21
C LEU A 446 1.10 -8.04 -10.96
N PHE A 447 0.72 -9.32 -10.81
CA PHE A 447 1.70 -10.38 -10.62
C PHE A 447 1.45 -11.58 -11.53
N ALA A 448 2.53 -12.32 -11.76
CA ALA A 448 2.52 -13.67 -12.29
C ALA A 448 3.16 -14.62 -11.27
N TYR A 449 2.63 -15.83 -11.13
CA TYR A 449 3.17 -16.83 -10.22
C TYR A 449 3.14 -18.24 -10.82
N TRP A 450 4.15 -19.05 -10.54
CA TRP A 450 4.15 -20.46 -10.92
C TRP A 450 4.92 -21.35 -9.95
N THR A 451 4.55 -22.64 -9.97
CA THR A 451 5.29 -23.73 -9.31
C THR A 451 5.50 -24.86 -10.30
N VAL A 452 6.57 -25.63 -10.07
CA VAL A 452 6.92 -26.80 -10.89
C VAL A 452 7.24 -27.98 -9.97
N ILE A 453 6.74 -29.16 -10.30
CA ILE A 453 7.13 -30.43 -9.69
C ILE A 453 8.59 -30.72 -10.03
N LYS A 454 9.47 -30.87 -9.03
CA LYS A 454 10.82 -31.40 -9.27
C LYS A 454 10.74 -32.89 -9.57
N SER A 455 11.08 -33.28 -10.80
CA SER A 455 11.39 -34.68 -11.15
C SER A 455 12.72 -35.08 -10.48
N LEU A 456 12.71 -36.18 -9.71
CA LEU A 456 13.92 -36.77 -9.17
C LEU A 456 14.78 -37.28 -10.33
N ASN A 457 16.04 -36.86 -10.38
CA ASN A 457 17.07 -37.45 -11.24
C ASN A 457 17.17 -38.95 -10.91
N THR A 458 16.82 -39.81 -11.87
CA THR A 458 16.93 -41.26 -11.78
C THR A 458 18.37 -41.71 -11.97
N ASP A 459 19.23 -41.53 -10.96
CA ASP A 459 20.55 -42.16 -10.93
C ASP A 459 20.89 -42.91 -9.63
N TYR A 460 19.99 -43.00 -8.65
CA TYR A 460 20.21 -43.86 -7.48
C TYR A 460 18.93 -44.58 -7.04
N ILE A 461 18.92 -45.90 -7.24
CA ILE A 461 18.02 -46.82 -6.57
C ILE A 461 18.52 -46.94 -5.14
N GLU A 462 17.83 -46.35 -4.17
CA GLU A 462 17.68 -46.97 -2.86
C GLU A 462 16.23 -46.88 -2.38
N LEU A 463 15.74 -48.06 -2.03
CA LEU A 463 14.40 -48.40 -1.61
C LEU A 463 14.27 -48.02 -0.12
N PHE A 464 13.26 -47.21 0.20
CA PHE A 464 12.82 -46.73 1.52
C PHE A 464 13.47 -45.45 2.12
N VAL A 465 12.60 -44.43 2.29
CA VAL A 465 12.60 -43.31 3.28
C VAL A 465 12.93 -41.88 2.77
N PHE A 466 11.94 -40.99 3.01
CA PHE A 466 11.79 -39.54 2.80
C PHE A 466 11.48 -38.96 1.39
N ILE A 467 10.18 -38.93 1.08
CA ILE A 467 9.54 -38.00 0.14
C ILE A 467 9.69 -36.57 0.69
N SER A 468 10.48 -35.72 0.03
CA SER A 468 10.38 -34.25 0.22
C SER A 468 11.27 -33.54 -0.79
N TYR A 469 10.69 -32.90 -1.82
CA TYR A 469 11.21 -31.68 -2.51
C TYR A 469 10.19 -31.08 -3.51
N VAL A 470 8.89 -31.22 -3.24
CA VAL A 470 7.78 -30.50 -3.89
C VAL A 470 6.70 -30.34 -2.83
N ASP A 471 6.17 -29.13 -2.62
CA ASP A 471 5.30 -28.90 -1.46
C ASP A 471 4.07 -28.05 -1.73
N GLY A 472 3.61 -27.95 -2.99
CA GLY A 472 2.31 -27.36 -3.30
C GLY A 472 2.14 -25.93 -2.77
N MET A 473 3.10 -25.05 -3.10
CA MET A 473 3.20 -23.66 -2.65
C MET A 473 3.67 -23.44 -1.19
N GLN A 474 4.12 -24.48 -0.45
CA GLN A 474 4.54 -24.31 0.95
C GLN A 474 5.94 -23.68 1.13
N ASN A 475 6.91 -23.94 0.24
CA ASN A 475 8.26 -23.34 0.24
C ASN A 475 8.85 -23.12 -1.17
N THR A 476 8.18 -23.60 -2.22
CA THR A 476 8.66 -23.50 -3.60
C THR A 476 7.64 -22.80 -4.49
N GLY A 477 8.05 -21.69 -5.11
CA GLY A 477 7.22 -20.90 -6.00
C GLY A 477 7.89 -19.61 -6.43
N CYS A 478 7.42 -19.09 -7.56
CA CYS A 478 8.11 -18.06 -8.32
C CYS A 478 7.18 -16.89 -8.57
N PHE A 479 7.47 -15.71 -7.99
CA PHE A 479 6.74 -14.48 -8.28
C PHE A 479 7.45 -13.68 -9.38
N ASP A 480 6.68 -13.15 -10.32
CA ASP A 480 7.12 -12.25 -11.38
C ASP A 480 8.40 -12.73 -12.08
N LEU A 481 9.44 -11.91 -12.08
CA LEU A 481 10.75 -12.24 -12.65
C LEU A 481 11.81 -12.43 -11.55
N THR A 482 11.41 -12.70 -10.30
CA THR A 482 12.36 -12.97 -9.20
C THR A 482 13.13 -14.26 -9.38
N CYS A 483 12.66 -15.12 -10.27
CA CYS A 483 13.28 -16.36 -10.67
C CYS A 483 13.11 -16.60 -12.18
N PRO A 484 13.96 -17.46 -12.76
CA PRO A 484 13.88 -17.77 -14.19
C PRO A 484 12.66 -18.65 -14.52
N GLY A 485 11.99 -18.40 -15.64
CA GLY A 485 10.97 -19.30 -16.18
C GLY A 485 9.88 -18.60 -17.00
N PHE A 486 9.45 -17.41 -16.63
CA PHE A 486 8.47 -16.64 -17.40
C PHE A 486 9.17 -15.80 -18.48
N VAL A 487 8.77 -15.95 -19.74
CA VAL A 487 9.27 -15.17 -20.88
C VAL A 487 8.33 -14.00 -21.12
N GLN A 488 8.75 -12.80 -20.72
CA GLN A 488 8.02 -11.57 -20.99
C GLN A 488 8.33 -11.07 -22.41
N THR A 489 7.30 -10.64 -23.13
CA THR A 489 7.39 -10.15 -24.52
C THR A 489 6.81 -8.76 -24.69
N SER A 490 5.94 -8.33 -23.77
CA SER A 490 5.38 -6.98 -23.78
C SER A 490 6.44 -5.93 -23.44
N HIS A 491 6.49 -4.86 -24.24
CA HIS A 491 7.26 -3.65 -23.92
C HIS A 491 6.39 -2.59 -23.19
N GLU A 492 5.10 -2.87 -23.01
CA GLU A 492 4.13 -1.94 -22.42
C GLU A 492 3.71 -2.33 -21.01
N ILE A 493 3.81 -3.60 -20.63
CA ILE A 493 3.33 -4.13 -19.35
C ILE A 493 4.51 -4.68 -18.56
N VAL A 494 4.63 -4.27 -17.30
CA VAL A 494 5.63 -4.78 -16.36
C VAL A 494 4.97 -5.65 -15.29
N LEU A 495 5.52 -6.84 -15.06
CA LEU A 495 5.17 -7.66 -13.90
C LEU A 495 5.70 -7.01 -12.62
N GLY A 496 4.93 -7.11 -11.54
CA GLY A 496 5.16 -6.39 -10.30
C GLY A 496 4.85 -4.89 -10.38
N GLY A 497 4.28 -4.39 -11.47
CA GLY A 497 3.96 -2.96 -11.65
C GLY A 497 2.74 -2.49 -10.86
N ASP A 498 2.80 -1.25 -10.38
CA ASP A 498 1.70 -0.57 -9.66
C ASP A 498 0.44 -0.41 -10.56
N ILE A 499 -0.67 -0.99 -10.10
CA ILE A 499 -1.99 -0.91 -10.74
C ILE A 499 -3.03 -0.18 -9.87
N SER A 500 -2.59 0.67 -8.94
CA SER A 500 -3.47 1.48 -8.08
C SER A 500 -4.42 2.40 -8.85
N SER A 501 -4.09 2.75 -10.10
CA SER A 501 -4.99 3.46 -11.01
C SER A 501 -6.30 2.72 -11.30
N HIS A 502 -6.40 1.43 -10.98
CA HIS A 502 -7.58 0.58 -11.18
C HIS A 502 -8.40 0.35 -9.91
N TYR A 503 -8.17 1.08 -8.81
CA TYR A 503 -8.93 0.85 -7.59
C TYR A 503 -10.44 0.99 -7.79
N GLY A 504 -11.16 -0.07 -7.42
CA GLY A 504 -12.61 -0.16 -7.61
C GLY A 504 -13.04 -0.52 -9.04
N SER A 505 -12.15 -0.52 -10.02
CA SER A 505 -12.41 -1.02 -11.38
C SER A 505 -11.97 -2.47 -11.55
N GLU A 506 -12.33 -3.06 -12.70
CA GLU A 506 -11.97 -4.45 -13.05
C GLU A 506 -10.76 -4.50 -13.97
N ILE A 507 -9.92 -5.51 -13.77
CA ILE A 507 -8.90 -5.94 -14.72
C ILE A 507 -9.24 -7.32 -15.26
N THR A 508 -8.96 -7.59 -16.53
CA THR A 508 -9.13 -8.92 -17.12
C THR A 508 -7.82 -9.68 -17.10
N ILE A 509 -7.83 -10.88 -16.51
CA ILE A 509 -6.74 -11.85 -16.59
C ILE A 509 -7.21 -13.02 -17.43
N GLN A 510 -6.38 -13.42 -18.40
CA GLN A 510 -6.58 -14.65 -19.16
C GLN A 510 -5.26 -15.40 -19.26
N ILE A 511 -5.29 -16.69 -18.96
CA ILE A 511 -4.19 -17.62 -19.19
C ILE A 511 -4.69 -18.67 -20.18
N SER A 512 -4.03 -18.81 -21.33
CA SER A 512 -4.41 -19.78 -22.37
C SER A 512 -3.18 -20.48 -22.91
N LYS A 513 -3.29 -21.79 -23.15
CA LYS A 513 -2.25 -22.61 -23.73
C LYS A 513 -2.27 -22.49 -25.25
N ASP A 514 -1.11 -22.21 -25.82
CA ASP A 514 -0.89 -22.31 -27.26
C ASP A 514 -0.82 -23.81 -27.66
N PRO A 515 -1.70 -24.30 -28.56
CA PRO A 515 -1.74 -25.71 -28.89
C PRO A 515 -0.56 -26.19 -29.74
N TRP A 516 0.16 -25.29 -30.43
CA TRP A 516 1.29 -25.64 -31.28
C TRP A 516 2.62 -25.58 -30.52
N THR A 517 2.81 -24.56 -29.68
CA THR A 517 4.07 -24.37 -28.94
C THR A 517 4.03 -24.90 -27.52
N LEU A 518 2.84 -25.26 -27.01
CA LEU A 518 2.58 -25.66 -25.62
C LEU A 518 2.85 -24.57 -24.58
N ASN A 519 3.12 -23.34 -25.01
CA ASN A 519 3.37 -22.19 -24.17
C ASN A 519 2.07 -21.70 -23.53
N TRP A 520 2.09 -21.43 -22.22
CA TRP A 520 0.95 -20.85 -21.50
C TRP A 520 1.06 -19.32 -21.53
N TRP A 521 0.22 -18.68 -22.34
CA TRP A 521 0.20 -17.24 -22.54
C TRP A 521 -0.61 -16.51 -21.48
N LEU A 522 -0.04 -15.44 -20.92
CA LEU A 522 -0.71 -14.52 -20.02
C LEU A 522 -1.16 -13.26 -20.78
N LYS A 523 -2.45 -12.93 -20.64
CA LYS A 523 -3.04 -11.66 -21.10
C LYS A 523 -3.57 -10.86 -19.92
N TYR A 524 -3.29 -9.56 -19.95
CA TYR A 524 -3.78 -8.55 -19.03
C TYR A 524 -4.52 -7.47 -19.83
N ASN A 525 -5.81 -7.26 -19.55
CA ASN A 525 -6.67 -6.33 -20.29
C ASN A 525 -6.57 -6.50 -21.81
N ALA A 526 -6.67 -7.76 -22.26
CA ALA A 526 -6.53 -8.21 -23.66
C ALA A 526 -5.16 -8.03 -24.32
N LYS A 527 -4.17 -7.45 -23.62
CA LYS A 527 -2.79 -7.36 -24.10
C LYS A 527 -1.96 -8.54 -23.62
N GLU A 528 -1.15 -9.12 -24.51
CA GLU A 528 -0.21 -10.18 -24.16
C GLU A 528 0.93 -9.60 -23.32
N VAL A 529 1.19 -10.22 -22.16
CA VAL A 529 2.29 -9.86 -21.26
C VAL A 529 3.53 -10.68 -21.61
N GLY A 530 3.32 -11.97 -21.82
CA GLY A 530 4.35 -12.99 -22.00
C GLY A 530 3.76 -14.37 -21.81
N TYR A 531 4.62 -15.37 -21.60
CA TYR A 531 4.19 -16.74 -21.44
C TYR A 531 5.13 -17.55 -20.54
N TRP A 532 4.57 -18.59 -19.93
CA TRP A 532 5.34 -19.69 -19.34
C TRP A 532 5.61 -20.74 -20.42
N PRO A 533 6.88 -21.01 -20.77
CA PRO A 533 7.20 -22.06 -21.74
C PRO A 533 6.76 -23.43 -21.24
N GLY A 534 6.20 -24.27 -22.11
CA GLY A 534 5.72 -25.60 -21.72
C GLY A 534 6.83 -26.49 -21.13
N GLU A 535 8.07 -26.25 -21.52
CA GLU A 535 9.28 -26.98 -21.11
C GLU A 535 9.62 -26.82 -19.62
N ILE A 536 9.10 -25.78 -18.96
CA ILE A 536 9.33 -25.59 -17.52
C ILE A 536 8.37 -26.43 -16.66
N PHE A 537 7.24 -26.88 -17.22
CA PHE A 537 6.24 -27.65 -16.47
C PHE A 537 6.43 -29.16 -16.71
N VAL A 538 6.22 -29.96 -15.68
CA VAL A 538 6.30 -31.43 -15.80
C VAL A 538 4.96 -32.01 -16.24
N ILE A 539 3.86 -31.55 -15.63
CA ILE A 539 2.51 -32.04 -15.89
C ILE A 539 1.59 -30.96 -16.45
N LEU A 540 1.73 -29.69 -16.03
CA LEU A 540 0.93 -28.59 -16.59
C LEU A 540 1.29 -28.32 -18.06
N ARG A 541 2.43 -28.79 -18.56
CA ARG A 541 2.76 -28.77 -20.00
C ARG A 541 1.73 -29.50 -20.86
N HIS A 542 0.97 -30.41 -20.29
CA HIS A 542 -0.07 -31.15 -20.99
C HIS A 542 -1.39 -30.37 -20.93
N GLN A 543 -2.04 -30.33 -19.78
CA GLN A 543 -3.37 -29.75 -19.58
C GLN A 543 -3.49 -29.33 -18.11
N ALA A 544 -4.42 -28.46 -17.76
CA ALA A 544 -4.83 -28.27 -16.37
C ALA A 544 -6.01 -29.20 -16.04
N ASN A 545 -6.08 -29.70 -14.81
CA ASN A 545 -7.24 -30.48 -14.32
C ASN A 545 -8.14 -29.66 -13.38
N LEU A 546 -7.68 -28.48 -12.97
CA LEU A 546 -8.39 -27.58 -12.07
C LEU A 546 -8.17 -26.14 -12.49
N VAL A 547 -9.26 -25.36 -12.47
CA VAL A 547 -9.23 -23.90 -12.56
C VAL A 547 -9.79 -23.32 -11.28
N GLN A 548 -9.11 -22.33 -10.72
CA GLN A 548 -9.49 -21.64 -9.49
C GLN A 548 -9.49 -20.13 -9.72
N TRP A 549 -10.49 -19.47 -9.13
CA TRP A 549 -10.66 -18.03 -9.11
C TRP A 549 -10.93 -17.59 -7.67
N GLY A 550 -10.26 -16.55 -7.20
CA GLY A 550 -10.64 -15.95 -5.92
C GLY A 550 -9.52 -15.21 -5.23
N GLY A 551 -9.62 -15.16 -3.91
CA GLY A 551 -8.67 -14.48 -3.04
C GLY A 551 -7.83 -15.45 -2.22
N GLU A 552 -6.65 -14.99 -1.87
CA GLU A 552 -5.71 -15.68 -1.00
C GLU A 552 -5.11 -14.69 0.00
N VAL A 553 -4.87 -15.19 1.21
CA VAL A 553 -4.05 -14.51 2.23
C VAL A 553 -2.99 -15.46 2.70
N TYR A 554 -1.75 -14.99 2.72
CA TYR A 554 -0.65 -15.64 3.41
C TYR A 554 -0.28 -14.88 4.67
N SER A 555 -0.10 -15.61 5.77
CA SER A 555 0.54 -15.09 6.97
C SER A 555 1.12 -16.24 7.80
N PRO A 556 2.25 -16.03 8.49
CA PRO A 556 2.69 -16.94 9.55
C PRO A 556 1.65 -17.14 10.66
N LYS A 557 0.64 -16.27 10.77
CA LYS A 557 -0.44 -16.36 11.76
C LYS A 557 -1.72 -17.05 11.27
N VAL A 558 -1.81 -17.42 9.99
CA VAL A 558 -2.95 -18.23 9.50
C VAL A 558 -3.00 -19.56 10.26
N GLY A 559 -4.19 -19.98 10.67
CA GLY A 559 -4.37 -21.16 11.53
C GLY A 559 -3.84 -21.03 12.96
N THR A 560 -3.49 -19.81 13.41
CA THR A 560 -3.06 -19.53 14.79
C THR A 560 -3.97 -18.49 15.47
N HIS A 561 -3.94 -18.43 16.80
CA HIS A 561 -4.65 -17.42 17.59
C HIS A 561 -3.66 -16.61 18.45
N PRO A 562 -3.64 -15.27 18.35
CA PRO A 562 -4.52 -14.45 17.50
C PRO A 562 -4.19 -14.56 16.00
N HIS A 563 -5.23 -14.65 15.17
CA HIS A 563 -5.12 -14.70 13.72
C HIS A 563 -4.59 -13.38 13.13
N THR A 564 -4.06 -13.42 11.91
CA THR A 564 -3.64 -12.19 11.20
C THR A 564 -4.81 -11.23 10.98
N SER A 565 -4.52 -9.93 11.09
CA SER A 565 -5.41 -8.83 10.72
C SER A 565 -5.34 -8.45 9.23
N THR A 566 -4.55 -9.19 8.43
CA THR A 566 -4.49 -9.02 6.97
C THR A 566 -5.85 -9.30 6.35
N GLY A 567 -6.30 -8.42 5.45
CA GLY A 567 -7.58 -8.56 4.77
C GLY A 567 -7.46 -9.31 3.44
N MET A 568 -8.56 -9.91 3.00
CA MET A 568 -8.71 -10.51 1.66
C MET A 568 -9.70 -9.69 0.81
N GLY A 569 -9.43 -9.57 -0.49
CA GLY A 569 -10.27 -8.79 -1.40
C GLY A 569 -10.24 -7.31 -1.02
N SER A 570 -11.37 -6.74 -0.60
CA SER A 570 -11.43 -5.36 -0.07
C SER A 570 -11.19 -5.27 1.44
N GLY A 571 -10.99 -6.39 2.13
CA GLY A 571 -11.01 -6.46 3.60
C GLY A 571 -12.42 -6.50 4.20
N ARG A 572 -13.46 -6.67 3.37
CA ARG A 572 -14.85 -6.89 3.80
C ARG A 572 -15.28 -8.29 3.41
N PHE A 573 -16.14 -8.88 4.24
CA PHE A 573 -16.85 -10.12 3.90
C PHE A 573 -17.68 -9.96 2.62
N SER A 574 -17.94 -11.09 1.97
CA SER A 574 -18.72 -11.25 0.76
C SER A 574 -20.07 -10.54 0.89
N ASP A 575 -20.39 -9.72 -0.10
CA ASP A 575 -21.55 -8.83 -0.07
C ASP A 575 -22.05 -8.63 -1.49
N PHE A 576 -23.07 -9.42 -1.85
CA PHE A 576 -23.68 -9.39 -3.18
C PHE A 576 -24.54 -8.15 -3.43
N ILE A 577 -24.93 -7.41 -2.37
CA ILE A 577 -25.83 -6.26 -2.47
C ILE A 577 -25.04 -5.03 -2.93
N PHE A 578 -24.00 -4.67 -2.18
CA PHE A 578 -23.25 -3.45 -2.46
C PHE A 578 -21.99 -3.68 -3.31
N ARG A 579 -21.60 -4.94 -3.55
CA ARG A 579 -20.39 -5.32 -4.31
C ARG A 579 -19.14 -4.60 -3.81
N THR A 580 -19.06 -4.44 -2.48
CA THR A 580 -17.95 -3.77 -1.78
C THR A 580 -16.87 -4.74 -1.32
N SER A 581 -17.02 -6.03 -1.58
CA SER A 581 -16.06 -7.12 -1.34
C SER A 581 -15.16 -7.38 -2.56
N GLY A 582 -14.24 -8.34 -2.43
CA GLY A 582 -13.60 -8.94 -3.62
C GLY A 582 -14.68 -9.46 -4.57
N THR A 583 -14.53 -9.21 -5.86
CA THR A 583 -15.54 -9.58 -6.87
C THR A 583 -14.85 -10.08 -8.12
N MET A 584 -15.35 -11.19 -8.67
CA MET A 584 -14.98 -11.68 -9.99
C MET A 584 -16.21 -11.95 -10.86
N THR A 585 -16.10 -11.55 -12.12
CA THR A 585 -17.08 -11.77 -13.19
C THR A 585 -16.37 -12.41 -14.39
N GLY A 586 -17.13 -12.84 -15.42
CA GLY A 586 -16.55 -13.41 -16.64
C GLY A 586 -15.63 -14.61 -16.38
N MET A 587 -15.94 -15.44 -15.38
CA MET A 587 -15.20 -16.66 -15.05
C MET A 587 -15.44 -17.70 -16.14
N LEU A 588 -14.49 -17.84 -17.06
CA LEU A 588 -14.58 -18.69 -18.24
C LEU A 588 -13.40 -19.65 -18.30
N ILE A 589 -13.62 -20.81 -18.89
CA ILE A 589 -12.62 -21.84 -19.16
C ILE A 589 -12.44 -22.03 -20.66
N GLU A 590 -11.28 -22.54 -21.04
CA GLU A 590 -11.01 -23.07 -22.37
C GLU A 590 -10.71 -24.57 -22.23
N GLU A 591 -11.27 -25.37 -23.12
CA GLU A 591 -11.02 -26.81 -23.25
C GLU A 591 -10.49 -27.11 -24.66
N ASN A 592 -10.58 -28.35 -25.11
CA ASN A 592 -10.09 -28.78 -26.43
C ASN A 592 -10.76 -28.06 -27.63
N SER A 593 -11.92 -27.43 -27.45
CA SER A 593 -12.61 -26.67 -28.50
C SER A 593 -12.02 -25.29 -28.75
N HIS A 594 -11.12 -24.82 -27.89
CA HIS A 594 -10.45 -23.52 -28.01
C HIS A 594 -11.38 -22.29 -27.95
N GLU A 595 -12.63 -22.48 -27.51
CA GLU A 595 -13.57 -21.39 -27.25
C GLU A 595 -13.77 -21.18 -25.75
N LEU A 596 -13.73 -19.92 -25.32
CA LEU A 596 -14.05 -19.55 -23.94
C LEU A 596 -15.52 -19.83 -23.67
N LYS A 597 -15.79 -20.68 -22.68
CA LYS A 597 -17.14 -21.03 -22.25
C LYS A 597 -17.28 -20.97 -20.73
N GLN A 598 -18.51 -20.87 -20.25
CA GLN A 598 -18.78 -21.01 -18.83
C GLN A 598 -18.53 -22.47 -18.40
N PRO A 599 -17.92 -22.69 -17.22
CA PRO A 599 -17.75 -24.02 -16.68
C PRO A 599 -19.09 -24.63 -16.27
N GLU A 600 -19.27 -25.93 -16.51
CA GLU A 600 -20.51 -26.66 -16.20
C GLU A 600 -20.77 -26.70 -14.69
N THR A 601 -19.71 -26.82 -13.89
CA THR A 601 -19.76 -26.88 -12.44
C THR A 601 -18.84 -25.83 -11.82
N LEU A 602 -19.30 -25.24 -10.72
CA LEU A 602 -18.53 -24.28 -9.92
C LEU A 602 -18.77 -24.59 -8.44
N PHE A 603 -17.68 -24.85 -7.73
CA PHE A 603 -17.62 -25.18 -6.31
C PHE A 603 -17.01 -24.01 -5.55
N VAL A 604 -17.68 -23.56 -4.49
CA VAL A 604 -17.18 -22.50 -3.60
C VAL A 604 -16.48 -23.15 -2.41
N SER A 605 -15.29 -22.66 -2.06
CA SER A 605 -14.53 -23.08 -0.89
C SER A 605 -14.02 -21.87 -0.13
N SER A 606 -14.08 -21.92 1.21
CA SER A 606 -13.37 -20.99 2.08
C SER A 606 -12.81 -21.74 3.28
N ASP A 607 -11.49 -21.65 3.49
CA ASP A 607 -10.81 -22.47 4.50
C ASP A 607 -11.09 -21.97 5.93
N GLU A 608 -11.12 -20.64 6.13
CA GLU A 608 -11.37 -20.00 7.42
C GLU A 608 -12.56 -19.04 7.32
N TRP A 609 -13.77 -19.60 7.14
CA TRP A 609 -15.02 -18.85 6.89
C TRP A 609 -15.36 -17.75 7.91
N ASP A 610 -14.88 -17.88 9.16
CA ASP A 610 -15.02 -16.85 10.20
C ASP A 610 -14.09 -15.63 10.01
N CYS A 611 -12.99 -15.81 9.27
CA CYS A 611 -11.99 -14.79 8.94
C CYS A 611 -12.16 -14.23 7.52
N TYR A 612 -12.48 -15.11 6.56
CA TYR A 612 -12.70 -14.81 5.16
C TYR A 612 -13.82 -15.70 4.60
N ASP A 613 -14.83 -15.12 3.96
CA ASP A 613 -15.95 -15.86 3.40
C ASP A 613 -16.01 -15.73 1.87
N ALA A 614 -16.89 -16.53 1.27
CA ALA A 614 -17.11 -16.57 -0.15
C ALA A 614 -18.57 -16.87 -0.48
N TYR A 615 -19.08 -16.25 -1.54
CA TYR A 615 -20.44 -16.40 -2.01
C TYR A 615 -20.49 -16.35 -3.54
N LEU A 616 -21.23 -17.27 -4.16
CA LEU A 616 -21.38 -17.35 -5.61
C LEU A 616 -22.84 -17.14 -6.01
N LEU A 617 -23.10 -16.02 -6.69
CA LEU A 617 -24.42 -15.69 -7.21
C LEU A 617 -24.59 -16.28 -8.61
N LYS A 618 -25.41 -17.33 -8.73
CA LYS A 618 -25.76 -17.96 -10.03
C LYS A 618 -27.19 -17.67 -10.50
N SER A 619 -28.10 -17.40 -9.58
CA SER A 619 -29.54 -17.26 -9.89
C SER A 619 -29.90 -15.80 -10.13
N GLY A 620 -30.72 -15.54 -11.15
CA GLY A 620 -31.24 -14.20 -11.46
C GLY A 620 -30.21 -13.24 -12.06
N VAL A 621 -29.07 -13.75 -12.55
CA VAL A 621 -28.01 -12.97 -13.22
C VAL A 621 -27.63 -13.60 -14.56
N PRO A 622 -27.23 -12.80 -15.57
CA PRO A 622 -26.87 -13.32 -16.90
C PRO A 622 -25.58 -14.15 -16.89
N GLU A 623 -24.69 -13.90 -15.93
CA GLU A 623 -23.47 -14.67 -15.71
C GLU A 623 -23.19 -14.82 -14.20
N PRO A 624 -22.56 -15.93 -13.77
CA PRO A 624 -22.19 -16.11 -12.37
C PRO A 624 -21.27 -15.01 -11.86
N VAL A 625 -21.55 -14.49 -10.67
CA VAL A 625 -20.71 -13.49 -9.99
C VAL A 625 -20.18 -14.07 -8.69
N PHE A 626 -18.86 -14.08 -8.54
CA PHE A 626 -18.18 -14.58 -7.34
C PHE A 626 -17.77 -13.43 -6.43
N PHE A 627 -18.17 -13.51 -5.16
CA PHE A 627 -17.83 -12.57 -4.10
C PHE A 627 -16.99 -13.27 -3.05
N TYR A 628 -15.94 -12.62 -2.58
CA TYR A 628 -15.06 -13.17 -1.55
C TYR A 628 -14.39 -12.05 -0.75
N GLY A 629 -13.94 -12.35 0.45
CA GLY A 629 -13.11 -11.43 1.22
C GLY A 629 -13.27 -11.59 2.72
N GLY A 630 -12.65 -10.69 3.47
CA GLY A 630 -12.77 -10.67 4.92
C GLY A 630 -11.67 -9.83 5.56
N PRO A 631 -11.87 -9.33 6.79
CA PRO A 631 -10.92 -8.47 7.46
C PRO A 631 -9.81 -9.22 8.22
N GLY A 632 -9.78 -10.56 8.17
CA GLY A 632 -9.00 -11.35 9.12
C GLY A 632 -9.49 -11.11 10.56
N SER A 633 -8.58 -10.99 11.52
CA SER A 633 -8.89 -10.65 12.92
C SER A 633 -9.21 -9.15 13.13
N ARG A 634 -9.01 -8.30 12.12
CA ARG A 634 -9.12 -6.85 12.26
C ARG A 634 -10.57 -6.44 12.55
N ARG A 635 -10.83 -6.06 13.81
CA ARG A 635 -12.19 -5.68 14.28
C ARG A 635 -13.23 -6.79 14.08
N ASN A 636 -12.79 -8.04 13.95
CA ASN A 636 -13.64 -9.19 13.73
C ASN A 636 -13.58 -10.11 14.94
N ARG A 637 -14.65 -10.12 15.75
CA ARG A 637 -14.72 -10.97 16.94
C ARG A 637 -14.90 -12.45 16.64
N ARG A 638 -15.23 -12.82 15.40
CA ARG A 638 -15.43 -14.21 14.98
C ARG A 638 -14.14 -14.87 14.51
N CYS A 639 -13.12 -14.10 14.16
CA CYS A 639 -11.81 -14.60 13.75
C CYS A 639 -10.83 -14.48 14.94
N PRO A 640 -10.68 -15.54 15.77
CA PRO A 640 -9.95 -15.50 17.04
C PRO A 640 -8.45 -15.28 16.94
#